data_AF-A0AAV7DGT0-F1
#
_entry.id   AF-A0AAV7DGT0-F1
#
_cell.length_a   1.000
_cell.length_b   1.000
_cell.length_c   1.000
_cell.angle_alpha   90.00
_cell.angle_beta   90.00
_cell.angle_gamma   90.00
#
_symmetry.space_group_name_H-M   'P 1'
#
loop_
_entity.id
_entity.type
_entity.pdbx_description
1 polymer ?
#
loop_
_entity_poly.entity_id
_entity_poly.type
_entity_poly.pdbx_seq_one_letter_code
_entity_poly.pdbx_strand_id
1 'polypeptide(L)'
;MLDQHKSNLHCHVLEARDLAPRDISGTSDPFVRIFCNNQTLETSVIKRTRFPRWNEVLEFNLRGIEELEPGDQVINVEVWDWDMVGKNDFLGRVCFPLEPLHRNPAVTGWFRLLPFGNTEEENGGKLGSLRVKVNLSEERILPSVYYQNLIHLLVESVQSPDQEDSSFLDLLEEMSSAESRQEVALKLVKIFLGQGLAVTFLDKLNMREVNRTADPNTLFRSNSLASKSMEQYMKIVGMPFLHEVLRPIISRIFEEKKYVELDPCKIDQSRSRRISFKGSVSEQQIRESSVESMRGYLSDIIDAILGSGEQCPPGMRLCFKQLHKRVEERFPGATNQDVKYAAISGFLFLRFFAPAILTPKLFHLREHHADPRTARTLLLLAKAVQSIGNLGQQIGHGKEQWMSPLHPLIQQSVGRLRDYLDKLIDMESDVECGHTSRTLFHPSVTIKEGFLHKRKAEAVNLVTRFTFKKRYFWLSSQTFSYSKSPDWQVRSSIPIHRICAVERVDENAFQQPNMMQIITQDSEAQGGHIMYIQCKNVNELNQWLSALRKVSLCNQRLLPTYHPGAYRNAHWTCCLQNERAVRGCSRTHLAVTLGDWSDPLDPDAEAQVLFRHLLSVKDILRNNYLEVAECAAVGKPEPIGHNSKTLEGSTPSSPARRLLSVIEDLQKAHQAFERKEREETPNHSQCI
;
A
#
# COMPACT_ATOMS: atom_id res chain seq x y z
N MET A 1 21.69 -6.86 15.92
CA MET A 1 20.63 -5.88 16.19
C MET A 1 20.86 -4.79 15.17
N LEU A 2 19.93 -4.57 14.26
CA LEU A 2 20.05 -3.50 13.28
C LEU A 2 18.68 -2.83 13.25
N ASP A 3 18.65 -1.64 13.84
CA ASP A 3 17.47 -0.79 13.97
C ASP A 3 17.01 -0.35 12.58
N GLN A 4 15.72 -0.49 12.29
CA GLN A 4 15.14 0.16 11.12
C GLN A 4 14.79 1.60 11.51
N HIS A 5 15.69 2.53 11.21
CA HIS A 5 15.45 3.96 11.37
C HIS A 5 14.73 4.50 10.13
N LYS A 6 13.57 5.14 10.30
CA LYS A 6 12.84 5.77 9.22
C LYS A 6 12.57 7.23 9.58
N SER A 7 13.44 8.12 9.10
CA SER A 7 13.26 9.56 9.25
C SER A 7 12.47 10.12 8.08
N ASN A 8 11.28 10.68 8.35
CA ASN A 8 10.47 11.40 7.38
C ASN A 8 10.40 12.87 7.75
N LEU A 9 10.45 13.74 6.75
CA LEU A 9 10.30 15.18 6.90
C LEU A 9 9.00 15.63 6.25
N HIS A 10 8.14 16.27 7.02
CA HIS A 10 6.88 16.82 6.53
C HIS A 10 7.00 18.33 6.42
N CYS A 11 6.90 18.85 5.20
CA CYS A 11 6.90 20.27 4.89
C CYS A 11 5.48 20.71 4.52
N HIS A 12 4.79 21.36 5.44
CA HIS A 12 3.48 21.94 5.21
C HIS A 12 3.63 23.39 4.75
N VAL A 13 3.39 23.61 3.45
CA VAL A 13 3.39 24.91 2.80
C VAL A 13 2.02 25.54 2.97
N LEU A 14 1.92 26.56 3.83
CA LEU A 14 0.65 27.17 4.22
C LEU A 14 0.26 28.28 3.24
N GLU A 15 1.00 29.39 3.28
CA GLU A 15 0.66 30.62 2.57
C GLU A 15 1.91 31.49 2.35
N ALA A 16 1.87 32.37 1.36
CA ALA A 16 2.87 33.45 1.20
C ALA A 16 2.18 34.81 1.14
N ARG A 17 2.95 35.87 1.38
CA ARG A 17 2.47 37.25 1.32
C ARG A 17 3.51 38.18 0.73
N ASP A 18 3.01 39.25 0.11
CA ASP A 18 3.81 40.33 -0.46
C ASP A 18 4.86 39.85 -1.48
N LEU A 19 4.54 38.79 -2.25
CA LEU A 19 5.44 38.25 -3.27
C LEU A 19 5.79 39.31 -4.31
N ALA A 20 6.97 39.25 -4.91
CA ALA A 20 7.36 40.16 -5.99
C ALA A 20 6.44 39.94 -7.22
N PRO A 21 5.93 41.00 -7.86
CA PRO A 21 5.17 40.85 -9.10
C PRO A 21 6.12 40.49 -10.25
N ARG A 22 5.84 39.42 -11.00
CA ARG A 22 6.61 39.06 -12.20
C ARG A 22 5.77 39.15 -13.48
N ASP A 23 4.47 38.95 -13.39
CA ASP A 23 3.59 39.16 -14.52
C ASP A 23 3.39 40.63 -14.84
N ILE A 24 3.16 40.92 -16.13
CA ILE A 24 2.72 42.24 -16.65
C ILE A 24 1.42 42.70 -15.96
N SER A 25 0.62 41.75 -15.46
CA SER A 25 -0.61 42.01 -14.70
C SER A 25 -0.37 42.65 -13.32
N GLY A 26 0.89 42.71 -12.85
CA GLY A 26 1.22 43.12 -11.49
C GLY A 26 0.95 42.03 -10.44
N THR A 27 0.71 40.79 -10.88
CA THR A 27 0.54 39.61 -10.03
C THR A 27 1.57 38.53 -10.37
N SER A 28 1.38 37.32 -9.84
CA SER A 28 2.20 36.14 -10.12
C SER A 28 1.30 34.90 -10.09
N ASP A 29 1.75 33.81 -10.69
CA ASP A 29 1.22 32.45 -10.63
C ASP A 29 2.11 31.56 -9.73
N PRO A 30 2.22 31.83 -8.40
CA PRO A 30 3.23 31.18 -7.57
C PRO A 30 2.98 29.68 -7.29
N PHE A 31 4.07 28.92 -7.26
CA PHE A 31 4.17 27.57 -6.70
C PHE A 31 5.45 27.41 -5.87
N VAL A 32 5.47 26.43 -4.96
CA VAL A 32 6.62 26.14 -4.11
C VAL A 32 7.27 24.83 -4.54
N ARG A 33 8.59 24.84 -4.65
CA ARG A 33 9.44 23.69 -4.93
C ARG A 33 10.35 23.44 -3.74
N ILE A 34 10.33 22.23 -3.19
CA ILE A 34 11.17 21.85 -2.05
C ILE A 34 12.19 20.82 -2.50
N PHE A 35 13.46 21.08 -2.20
CA PHE A 35 14.58 20.16 -2.40
C PHE A 35 15.10 19.66 -1.06
N CYS A 36 15.17 18.34 -0.90
CA CYS A 36 15.76 17.69 0.24
C CYS A 36 16.26 16.30 -0.16
N ASN A 37 17.49 15.91 0.20
CA ASN A 37 18.04 14.57 -0.01
C ASN A 37 17.89 14.04 -1.47
N ASN A 38 18.29 14.82 -2.47
CA ASN A 38 18.10 14.51 -3.91
C ASN A 38 16.63 14.29 -4.36
N GLN A 39 15.65 14.61 -3.53
CA GLN A 39 14.23 14.58 -3.86
C GLN A 39 13.73 16.02 -4.11
N THR A 40 12.82 16.15 -5.07
CA THR A 40 12.15 17.41 -5.39
C THR A 40 10.65 17.18 -5.43
N LEU A 41 9.90 17.94 -4.63
CA LEU A 41 8.44 17.96 -4.66
C LEU A 41 7.94 19.40 -4.84
N GLU A 42 6.77 19.54 -5.47
CA GLU A 42 6.18 20.83 -5.83
C GLU A 42 4.73 20.90 -5.37
N THR A 43 4.27 22.10 -5.01
CA THR A 43 2.85 22.38 -4.74
C THR A 43 2.08 22.66 -6.03
N SER A 44 0.76 22.77 -5.92
CA SER A 44 -0.06 23.32 -7.00
C SER A 44 0.28 24.79 -7.31
N VAL A 45 0.00 25.21 -8.54
CA VAL A 45 0.16 26.60 -9.02
C VAL A 45 -1.11 27.39 -8.69
N ILE A 46 -0.99 28.52 -7.99
CA ILE A 46 -2.12 29.41 -7.72
C ILE A 46 -1.99 30.65 -8.59
N LYS A 47 -2.97 30.90 -9.45
CA LYS A 47 -2.86 31.95 -10.47
C LYS A 47 -3.19 33.35 -9.97
N ARG A 48 -2.52 34.36 -10.53
CA ARG A 48 -2.80 35.79 -10.41
C ARG A 48 -2.93 36.30 -8.98
N THR A 49 -1.98 35.95 -8.13
CA THR A 49 -1.95 36.37 -6.74
C THR A 49 -0.55 36.63 -6.21
N ARG A 50 -0.45 37.55 -5.26
CA ARG A 50 0.76 37.80 -4.45
C ARG A 50 0.60 37.33 -3.00
N PHE A 51 -0.56 36.74 -2.71
CA PHE A 51 -0.97 36.20 -1.40
C PHE A 51 -1.52 34.77 -1.55
N PRO A 52 -0.72 33.83 -2.10
CA PRO A 52 -1.18 32.46 -2.31
C PRO A 52 -1.41 31.71 -0.99
N ARG A 53 -2.37 30.79 -1.00
CA ARG A 53 -2.66 29.86 0.10
C ARG A 53 -2.76 28.44 -0.46
N TRP A 54 -1.72 27.65 -0.23
CA TRP A 54 -1.66 26.26 -0.71
C TRP A 54 -2.29 25.30 0.29
N ASN A 55 -1.87 25.38 1.56
CA ASN A 55 -2.19 24.39 2.58
C ASN A 55 -1.89 22.95 2.12
N GLU A 56 -0.73 22.76 1.50
CA GLU A 56 -0.28 21.49 0.95
C GLU A 56 0.87 20.92 1.80
N VAL A 57 0.86 19.60 2.02
CA VAL A 57 1.90 18.89 2.76
C VAL A 57 2.72 18.06 1.78
N LEU A 58 4.04 18.30 1.77
CA LEU A 58 5.02 17.57 0.98
C LEU A 58 5.89 16.71 1.92
N GLU A 59 5.98 15.41 1.64
CA GLU A 59 6.66 14.44 2.50
C GLU A 59 7.96 13.94 1.85
N PHE A 60 9.07 14.03 2.58
CA PHE A 60 10.40 13.60 2.14
C PHE A 60 10.91 12.45 3.01
N ASN A 61 11.65 11.52 2.40
CA ASN A 61 12.31 10.44 3.11
C ASN A 61 13.80 10.79 3.30
N LEU A 62 14.27 10.85 4.55
CA LEU A 62 15.62 11.28 4.89
C LEU A 62 16.59 10.11 5.08
N ARG A 63 16.32 8.93 4.51
CA ARG A 63 17.28 7.83 4.57
C ARG A 63 18.55 8.18 3.80
N GLY A 64 19.71 7.81 4.37
CA GLY A 64 21.03 8.12 3.82
C GLY A 64 21.48 9.57 4.02
N ILE A 65 20.70 10.40 4.74
CA ILE A 65 21.07 11.81 4.96
C ILE A 65 22.32 11.96 5.83
N GLU A 66 22.58 10.98 6.70
CA GLU A 66 23.79 10.85 7.51
C GLU A 66 25.05 10.61 6.67
N GLU A 67 24.90 10.16 5.42
CA GLU A 67 26.01 9.96 4.47
C GLU A 67 26.39 11.25 3.72
N LEU A 68 25.60 12.32 3.87
CA LEU A 68 25.90 13.64 3.29
C LEU A 68 26.80 14.45 4.22
N GLU A 69 27.72 15.21 3.63
CA GLU A 69 28.52 16.20 4.34
C GLU A 69 27.59 17.14 5.14
N PRO A 70 27.96 17.53 6.38
CA PRO A 70 27.09 18.34 7.25
C PRO A 70 26.58 19.65 6.62
N GLY A 71 27.34 20.21 5.67
CA GLY A 71 26.96 21.42 4.91
C GLY A 71 25.84 21.20 3.88
N ASP A 72 25.64 19.97 3.42
CA ASP A 72 24.65 19.61 2.40
C ASP A 72 23.31 19.13 2.99
N GLN A 73 23.23 18.99 4.32
CA GLN A 73 22.02 18.64 5.05
C GLN A 73 21.09 19.85 5.24
N VAL A 74 20.64 20.43 4.13
CA VAL A 74 19.77 21.62 4.10
C VAL A 74 18.52 21.36 3.26
N ILE A 75 17.37 21.73 3.82
CA ILE A 75 16.07 21.72 3.12
C ILE A 75 15.93 23.07 2.42
N ASN A 76 15.88 23.06 1.09
CA ASN A 76 15.70 24.27 0.29
C ASN A 76 14.25 24.39 -0.14
N VAL A 77 13.57 25.45 0.32
CA VAL A 77 12.18 25.77 -0.03
C VAL A 77 12.19 26.98 -0.94
N GLU A 78 11.90 26.77 -2.22
CA GLU A 78 11.96 27.80 -3.25
C GLU A 78 10.55 28.16 -3.74
N VAL A 79 10.30 29.44 -3.94
CA VAL A 79 9.06 29.96 -4.51
C VAL A 79 9.35 30.42 -5.94
N TRP A 80 8.50 30.00 -6.86
CA TRP A 80 8.63 30.23 -8.30
C TRP A 80 7.33 30.76 -8.87
N ASP A 81 7.41 31.59 -9.89
CA ASP A 81 6.29 32.01 -10.71
C ASP A 81 6.15 31.09 -11.92
N TRP A 82 4.96 30.56 -12.17
CA TRP A 82 4.72 29.66 -13.29
C TRP A 82 4.39 30.44 -14.56
N ASP A 83 5.19 30.27 -15.60
CA ASP A 83 4.98 30.90 -16.89
C ASP A 83 4.52 29.90 -17.95
N MET A 84 3.44 30.23 -18.66
CA MET A 84 2.92 29.36 -19.73
C MET A 84 3.89 29.26 -20.93
N VAL A 85 4.74 30.27 -21.14
CA VAL A 85 5.70 30.34 -22.24
C VAL A 85 7.02 30.90 -21.71
N GLY A 86 8.05 30.06 -21.58
CA GLY A 86 9.38 30.49 -21.12
C GLY A 86 9.91 29.65 -19.96
N LYS A 87 10.87 30.22 -19.23
CA LYS A 87 11.37 29.67 -17.96
C LYS A 87 10.62 30.36 -16.81
N ASN A 88 10.21 29.59 -15.82
CA ASN A 88 9.59 30.09 -14.60
C ASN A 88 10.50 31.09 -13.87
N ASP A 89 9.93 32.19 -13.40
CA ASP A 89 10.66 33.23 -12.68
C ASP A 89 10.86 32.89 -11.19
N PHE A 90 12.06 33.09 -10.68
CA PHE A 90 12.36 32.85 -9.27
C PHE A 90 11.81 33.98 -8.38
N LEU A 91 11.02 33.63 -7.35
CA LEU A 91 10.42 34.57 -6.40
C LEU A 91 11.17 34.62 -5.07
N GLY A 92 11.99 33.61 -4.75
CA GLY A 92 12.87 33.60 -3.57
C GLY A 92 12.93 32.25 -2.87
N ARG A 93 13.80 32.10 -1.88
CA ARG A 93 14.00 30.85 -1.13
C ARG A 93 14.07 31.03 0.39
N VAL A 94 13.85 29.93 1.10
CA VAL A 94 14.13 29.76 2.52
C VAL A 94 14.90 28.44 2.68
N CYS A 95 15.95 28.45 3.49
CA CYS A 95 16.78 27.28 3.75
C CYS A 95 16.64 26.87 5.22
N PHE A 96 16.39 25.59 5.49
CA PHE A 96 16.33 25.02 6.84
C PHE A 96 17.45 23.99 7.01
N PRO A 97 18.46 24.25 7.85
CA PRO A 97 19.40 23.21 8.25
C PRO A 97 18.68 22.08 8.99
N LEU A 98 19.11 20.83 8.81
CA LEU A 98 18.53 19.67 9.50
C LEU A 98 19.00 19.54 10.95
N GLU A 99 20.23 19.96 11.28
CA GLU A 99 20.81 19.89 12.63
C GLU A 99 19.88 20.42 13.74
N PRO A 100 19.25 21.62 13.61
CA PRO A 100 18.35 22.15 14.63
C PRO A 100 17.02 21.39 14.70
N LEU A 101 16.58 20.74 13.60
CA LEU A 101 15.36 19.96 13.57
C LEU A 101 15.47 18.66 14.36
N HIS A 102 16.67 18.08 14.50
CA HIS A 102 16.91 16.96 15.41
C HIS A 102 16.70 17.34 16.89
N ARG A 103 16.93 18.61 17.24
CA ARG A 103 16.75 19.12 18.62
C ARG A 103 15.34 19.64 18.88
N ASN A 104 14.74 20.29 17.88
CA ASN A 104 13.36 20.75 17.91
C ASN A 104 12.65 20.25 16.65
N PRO A 105 11.87 19.15 16.76
CA PRO A 105 11.36 18.42 15.61
C PRO A 105 10.40 19.24 14.75
N ALA A 106 9.86 20.36 15.25
CA ALA A 106 8.94 21.20 14.48
C ALA A 106 9.33 22.68 14.51
N VAL A 107 9.45 23.26 13.32
CA VAL A 107 9.59 24.70 13.12
C VAL A 107 8.38 25.20 12.34
N THR A 108 7.71 26.25 12.83
CA THR A 108 6.58 26.88 12.15
C THR A 108 6.68 28.38 12.26
N GLY A 109 6.56 29.10 11.15
CA GLY A 109 6.66 30.56 11.19
C GLY A 109 6.55 31.22 9.83
N TRP A 110 6.62 32.55 9.85
CA TRP A 110 6.81 33.38 8.66
C TRP A 110 8.30 33.58 8.42
N PHE A 111 8.76 33.22 7.23
CA PHE A 111 10.15 33.32 6.81
C PHE A 111 10.26 34.29 5.64
N ARG A 112 11.22 35.20 5.70
CA ARG A 112 11.49 36.14 4.62
C ARG A 112 12.17 35.40 3.46
N LEU A 113 11.71 35.65 2.25
CA LEU A 113 12.30 35.07 1.05
C LEU A 113 13.63 35.73 0.72
N LEU A 114 14.63 34.90 0.41
CA LEU A 114 16.00 35.31 0.07
C LEU A 114 16.28 35.09 -1.43
N PRO A 115 17.17 35.90 -2.06
CA PRO A 115 17.60 35.71 -3.44
C PRO A 115 18.55 34.51 -3.61
N PHE A 116 18.94 34.24 -4.86
CA PHE A 116 19.94 33.23 -5.21
C PHE A 116 21.35 33.84 -5.09
N GLY A 117 22.24 33.29 -4.26
CA GLY A 117 23.63 33.77 -4.06
C GLY A 117 23.83 34.81 -2.95
N ASN A 118 25.09 35.18 -2.69
CA ASN A 118 25.55 36.15 -1.67
C ASN A 118 25.63 37.60 -2.17
N THR A 119 25.20 37.87 -3.41
CA THR A 119 25.18 39.23 -3.96
C THR A 119 23.94 39.97 -3.46
N GLU A 120 24.07 40.66 -2.34
CA GLU A 120 23.07 41.60 -1.83
C GLU A 120 22.83 42.82 -2.77
N GLU A 121 23.57 42.92 -3.87
CA GLU A 121 23.67 44.17 -4.65
C GLU A 121 22.87 44.23 -5.97
N GLU A 122 22.12 43.21 -6.38
CA GLU A 122 21.23 43.34 -7.55
C GLU A 122 19.79 42.89 -7.27
N ASN A 123 18.93 43.91 -7.06
CA ASN A 123 17.48 43.88 -6.78
C ASN A 123 17.08 43.89 -5.29
N GLY A 124 17.21 45.06 -4.65
CA GLY A 124 16.60 45.40 -3.35
C GLY A 124 15.07 45.46 -3.34
N GLY A 125 14.39 44.52 -4.02
CA GLY A 125 12.94 44.34 -3.95
C GLY A 125 12.55 43.48 -2.76
N LYS A 126 11.44 43.81 -2.08
CA LYS A 126 10.82 42.92 -1.10
C LYS A 126 10.29 41.68 -1.83
N LEU A 127 11.01 40.56 -1.74
CA LEU A 127 10.64 39.26 -2.35
C LEU A 127 9.40 38.61 -1.72
N GLY A 128 8.97 39.11 -0.56
CA GLY A 128 7.82 38.61 0.20
C GLY A 128 8.22 37.71 1.36
N SER A 129 7.24 37.03 1.94
CA SER A 129 7.44 36.07 3.03
C SER A 129 6.61 34.81 2.81
N LEU A 130 7.17 33.67 3.18
CA LEU A 130 6.52 32.37 3.11
C LEU A 130 6.25 31.84 4.52
N ARG A 131 5.05 31.35 4.77
CA ARG A 131 4.67 30.63 5.97
C ARG A 131 4.77 29.14 5.72
N VAL A 132 5.67 28.47 6.41
CA VAL A 132 5.88 27.02 6.30
C VAL A 132 6.00 26.40 7.68
N LYS A 133 5.52 25.15 7.80
CA LYS A 133 5.77 24.28 8.94
C LYS A 133 6.63 23.11 8.48
N VAL A 134 7.83 22.99 9.03
CA VAL A 134 8.76 21.88 8.77
C VAL A 134 8.76 21.00 10.01
N ASN A 135 8.49 19.70 9.84
CA ASN A 135 8.43 18.73 10.92
C ASN A 135 9.30 17.50 10.59
N LEU A 136 10.32 17.24 11.40
CA LEU A 136 11.13 16.04 11.35
C LEU A 136 10.49 14.98 12.25
N SER A 137 10.23 13.81 11.68
CA SER A 137 9.71 12.64 12.39
C SER A 137 10.67 11.47 12.23
N GLU A 138 11.29 11.06 13.33
CA GLU A 138 12.12 9.85 13.38
C GLU A 138 11.24 8.69 13.84
N GLU A 139 10.98 7.75 12.95
CA GLU A 139 10.26 6.53 13.28
C GLU A 139 11.25 5.41 13.52
N ARG A 140 11.30 4.94 14.76
CA ARG A 140 12.09 3.77 15.16
C ARG A 140 11.19 2.56 15.21
N ILE A 141 11.61 1.47 14.58
CA ILE A 141 10.92 0.18 14.68
C ILE A 141 11.73 -0.71 15.62
N LEU A 142 11.19 -0.98 16.80
CA LEU A 142 11.78 -1.91 17.77
C LEU A 142 11.85 -3.36 17.24
N PRO A 143 12.67 -4.23 17.82
CA PRO A 143 12.64 -5.67 17.52
C PRO A 143 11.27 -6.32 17.81
N SER A 144 10.93 -7.36 17.05
CA SER A 144 9.62 -8.06 17.12
C SER A 144 9.19 -8.50 18.52
N VAL A 145 10.15 -8.82 19.39
CA VAL A 145 9.91 -9.24 20.79
C VAL A 145 9.09 -8.20 21.56
N TYR A 146 9.29 -6.91 21.29
CA TYR A 146 8.56 -5.83 21.97
C TYR A 146 7.11 -5.73 21.49
N TYR A 147 6.84 -5.97 20.21
CA TYR A 147 5.48 -5.91 19.66
C TYR A 147 4.65 -7.17 19.92
N GLN A 148 5.27 -8.25 20.40
CA GLN A 148 4.59 -9.53 20.60
C GLN A 148 3.36 -9.43 21.51
N ASN A 149 3.41 -8.60 22.56
CA ASN A 149 2.28 -8.40 23.47
C ASN A 149 1.09 -7.72 22.77
N LEU A 150 1.35 -6.73 21.91
CA LEU A 150 0.32 -6.07 21.10
C LEU A 150 -0.30 -7.04 20.09
N ILE A 151 0.53 -7.83 19.40
CA ILE A 151 0.07 -8.84 18.44
C ILE A 151 -0.74 -9.92 19.15
N HIS A 152 -0.33 -10.35 20.35
CA HIS A 152 -1.07 -11.34 21.13
C HIS A 152 -2.47 -10.84 21.50
N LEU A 153 -2.61 -9.58 21.94
CA LEU A 153 -3.92 -8.98 22.21
C LEU A 153 -4.81 -8.95 20.95
N LEU A 154 -4.24 -8.62 19.78
CA LEU A 154 -4.96 -8.65 18.52
C LEU A 154 -5.44 -10.06 18.17
N VAL A 155 -4.56 -11.06 18.26
CA VAL A 155 -4.87 -12.45 17.91
C VAL A 155 -5.91 -13.05 18.87
N GLU A 156 -5.75 -12.82 20.17
CA GLU A 156 -6.69 -13.27 21.22
C GLU A 156 -8.10 -12.73 20.98
N SER A 157 -8.22 -11.48 20.53
CA SER A 157 -9.52 -10.86 20.21
C SER A 157 -10.25 -11.50 19.03
N VAL A 158 -9.54 -12.15 18.12
CA VAL A 158 -10.11 -12.81 16.93
C VAL A 158 -10.38 -14.29 17.20
N GLN A 159 -9.50 -14.96 17.96
CA GLN A 159 -9.59 -16.40 18.21
C GLN A 159 -10.56 -16.77 19.33
N SER A 160 -10.82 -15.87 20.28
CA SER A 160 -11.72 -16.17 21.40
C SER A 160 -13.18 -16.32 20.91
N PRO A 161 -13.84 -17.47 21.18
CA PRO A 161 -15.15 -17.74 20.63
C PRO A 161 -16.28 -16.92 21.26
N ASP A 162 -16.21 -16.56 22.56
CA ASP A 162 -17.40 -16.11 23.31
C ASP A 162 -17.11 -15.04 24.40
N GLN A 163 -16.84 -13.79 24.04
CA GLN A 163 -16.99 -12.69 25.01
C GLN A 163 -17.93 -11.62 24.43
N GLU A 164 -19.08 -11.46 25.09
CA GLU A 164 -20.06 -10.38 24.86
C GLU A 164 -19.53 -9.00 25.32
N ASP A 165 -18.41 -8.98 26.02
CA ASP A 165 -17.71 -7.75 26.42
C ASP A 165 -16.96 -7.14 25.23
N SER A 166 -16.96 -5.79 25.18
CA SER A 166 -16.24 -4.96 24.19
C SER A 166 -14.84 -5.52 23.89
N SER A 167 -14.70 -6.14 22.71
CA SER A 167 -13.45 -6.74 22.27
C SER A 167 -12.39 -5.67 22.01
N PHE A 168 -11.12 -6.04 21.94
CA PHE A 168 -10.09 -5.07 21.57
C PHE A 168 -10.36 -4.42 20.19
N LEU A 169 -11.02 -5.13 19.27
CA LEU A 169 -11.46 -4.59 17.98
C LEU A 169 -12.63 -3.59 18.11
N ASP A 170 -13.44 -3.68 19.17
CA ASP A 170 -14.46 -2.69 19.49
C ASP A 170 -13.82 -1.36 19.88
N LEU A 171 -12.90 -1.41 20.83
CA LEU A 171 -12.14 -0.25 21.29
C LEU A 171 -11.39 0.41 20.12
N LEU A 172 -10.71 -0.38 19.28
CA LEU A 172 -10.01 0.16 18.11
C LEU A 172 -10.94 0.86 17.13
N GLU A 173 -12.14 0.33 16.88
CA GLU A 173 -13.10 0.96 15.98
C GLU A 173 -13.67 2.26 16.56
N GLU A 174 -14.06 2.25 17.84
CA GLU A 174 -14.59 3.42 18.56
C GLU A 174 -13.58 4.57 18.64
N MET A 175 -12.30 4.24 18.79
CA MET A 175 -11.23 5.22 18.94
C MET A 175 -10.67 5.72 17.60
N SER A 176 -10.81 4.93 16.54
CA SER A 176 -10.36 5.34 15.20
C SER A 176 -11.21 6.50 14.68
N SER A 177 -10.57 7.58 14.22
CA SER A 177 -11.26 8.66 13.50
C SER A 177 -11.66 8.21 12.09
N ALA A 178 -12.64 8.88 11.48
CA ALA A 178 -13.07 8.56 10.10
C ALA A 178 -11.93 8.66 9.06
N GLU A 179 -10.96 9.54 9.31
CA GLU A 179 -9.79 9.78 8.43
C GLU A 179 -8.70 8.72 8.61
N SER A 180 -8.47 8.25 9.84
CA SER A 180 -7.44 7.24 10.16
C SER A 180 -7.90 5.79 9.97
N ARG A 181 -9.21 5.54 9.96
CA ARG A 181 -9.78 4.18 9.88
C ARG A 181 -9.34 3.37 8.68
N GLN A 182 -9.13 4.04 7.55
CA GLN A 182 -8.60 3.43 6.32
C GLN A 182 -7.18 2.89 6.52
N GLU A 183 -6.33 3.66 7.19
CA GLU A 183 -4.95 3.28 7.49
C GLU A 183 -4.93 2.15 8.52
N VAL A 184 -5.67 2.29 9.63
CA VAL A 184 -5.79 1.26 10.67
C VAL A 184 -6.25 -0.07 10.07
N ALA A 185 -7.27 -0.06 9.21
CA ALA A 185 -7.75 -1.24 8.50
C ALA A 185 -6.64 -1.91 7.67
N LEU A 186 -5.86 -1.12 6.92
CA LEU A 186 -4.73 -1.64 6.14
C LEU A 186 -3.69 -2.32 7.05
N LYS A 187 -3.33 -1.69 8.17
CA LYS A 187 -2.35 -2.23 9.13
C LYS A 187 -2.83 -3.56 9.74
N LEU A 188 -4.08 -3.59 10.21
CA LEU A 188 -4.67 -4.79 10.80
C LEU A 188 -4.72 -5.94 9.79
N VAL A 189 -5.20 -5.69 8.56
CA VAL A 189 -5.24 -6.70 7.51
C VAL A 189 -3.86 -7.29 7.23
N LYS A 190 -2.82 -6.45 7.15
CA LYS A 190 -1.45 -6.91 6.93
C LYS A 190 -0.91 -7.73 8.10
N ILE A 191 -1.16 -7.31 9.34
CA ILE A 191 -0.77 -8.07 10.54
C ILE A 191 -1.44 -9.45 10.53
N PHE A 192 -2.77 -9.52 10.33
CA PHE A 192 -3.50 -10.78 10.32
C PHE A 192 -3.19 -11.65 9.10
N LEU A 193 -2.82 -11.07 7.95
CA LEU A 193 -2.26 -11.80 6.82
C LEU A 193 -0.93 -12.46 7.20
N GLY A 194 -0.03 -11.72 7.87
CA GLY A 194 1.25 -12.25 8.37
C GLY A 194 1.08 -13.38 9.39
N GLN A 195 0.02 -13.33 10.20
CA GLN A 195 -0.33 -14.38 11.17
C GLN A 195 -1.13 -15.56 10.58
N GLY A 196 -1.58 -15.47 9.32
CA GLY A 196 -2.43 -16.50 8.69
C GLY A 196 -3.88 -16.52 9.20
N LEU A 197 -4.32 -15.46 9.88
CA LEU A 197 -5.65 -15.34 10.52
C LEU A 197 -6.56 -14.32 9.82
N ALA A 198 -6.18 -13.81 8.64
CA ALA A 198 -6.90 -12.74 7.94
C ALA A 198 -8.38 -13.07 7.66
N VAL A 199 -8.68 -14.30 7.24
CA VAL A 199 -10.06 -14.72 6.95
C VAL A 199 -10.91 -14.74 8.23
N THR A 200 -10.38 -15.31 9.31
CA THR A 200 -11.05 -15.34 10.63
C THR A 200 -11.30 -13.94 11.18
N PHE A 201 -10.31 -13.05 11.04
CA PHE A 201 -10.43 -11.64 11.42
C PHE A 201 -11.56 -10.94 10.65
N LEU A 202 -11.62 -11.12 9.33
CA LEU A 202 -12.65 -10.53 8.49
C LEU A 202 -14.04 -11.09 8.80
N ASP A 203 -14.18 -12.40 9.05
CA ASP A 203 -15.46 -13.01 9.43
C ASP A 203 -16.01 -12.42 10.74
N LYS A 204 -15.16 -12.25 11.77
CA LYS A 204 -15.56 -11.63 13.04
C LYS A 204 -16.03 -10.18 12.84
N LEU A 205 -15.30 -9.37 12.07
CA LEU A 205 -15.71 -7.99 11.77
C LEU A 205 -17.00 -7.92 10.95
N ASN A 206 -17.12 -8.77 9.92
CA ASN A 206 -18.30 -8.81 9.06
C ASN A 206 -19.54 -9.28 9.83
N MET A 207 -19.41 -10.32 10.67
CA MET A 207 -20.48 -10.81 11.54
C MET A 207 -21.00 -9.70 12.45
N ARG A 208 -20.08 -8.92 13.04
CA ARG A 208 -20.42 -7.79 13.91
C ARG A 208 -21.17 -6.68 13.17
N GLU A 209 -20.69 -6.26 12.00
CA GLU A 209 -21.36 -5.25 11.18
C GLU A 209 -22.78 -5.71 10.77
N VAL A 210 -22.90 -6.97 10.34
CA VAL A 210 -24.19 -7.58 9.97
C VAL A 210 -25.16 -7.60 11.17
N ASN A 211 -24.69 -7.97 12.36
CA ASN A 211 -25.51 -8.01 13.57
C ASN A 211 -25.95 -6.62 14.06
N ARG A 212 -25.13 -5.58 13.83
CA ARG A 212 -25.47 -4.18 14.16
C ARG A 212 -26.41 -3.53 13.15
N THR A 213 -26.45 -4.03 11.93
CA THR A 213 -27.27 -3.45 10.87
C THR A 213 -28.75 -3.81 11.08
N ALA A 214 -29.60 -2.79 11.16
CA ALA A 214 -31.06 -2.96 11.26
C ALA A 214 -31.73 -3.00 9.88
N ASP A 215 -31.39 -2.06 9.00
CA ASP A 215 -31.91 -2.00 7.61
C ASP A 215 -30.93 -2.64 6.64
N PRO A 216 -31.32 -3.72 5.92
CA PRO A 216 -30.51 -4.36 4.89
C PRO A 216 -29.93 -3.41 3.83
N ASN A 217 -30.64 -2.32 3.50
CA ASN A 217 -30.18 -1.36 2.51
C ASN A 217 -28.99 -0.51 3.00
N THR A 218 -28.71 -0.50 4.30
CA THR A 218 -27.58 0.26 4.88
C THR A 218 -26.32 -0.59 5.07
N LEU A 219 -26.43 -1.90 4.85
CA LEU A 219 -25.37 -2.88 5.11
C LEU A 219 -24.09 -2.53 4.34
N PHE A 220 -22.99 -2.39 5.09
CA PHE A 220 -21.69 -1.96 4.59
C PHE A 220 -21.71 -0.67 3.75
N ARG A 221 -22.67 0.24 3.90
CA ARG A 221 -22.61 1.57 3.27
C ARG A 221 -21.88 2.62 4.11
N SER A 222 -21.67 2.31 5.40
CA SER A 222 -20.95 3.12 6.38
C SER A 222 -19.43 3.09 6.15
N ASN A 223 -18.72 4.09 6.69
CA ASN A 223 -17.26 4.07 6.82
C ASN A 223 -16.84 3.27 8.07
N SER A 224 -17.14 1.98 8.09
CA SER A 224 -16.84 1.05 9.20
C SER A 224 -15.48 0.35 9.07
N LEU A 225 -14.95 -0.15 10.19
CA LEU A 225 -13.69 -0.89 10.17
C LEU A 225 -13.82 -2.18 9.34
N ALA A 226 -14.97 -2.83 9.39
CA ALA A 226 -15.28 -4.03 8.61
C ALA A 226 -15.21 -3.75 7.09
N SER A 227 -15.92 -2.72 6.62
CA SER A 227 -15.96 -2.39 5.19
C SER A 227 -14.58 -1.99 4.65
N LYS A 228 -13.81 -1.22 5.43
CA LYS A 228 -12.44 -0.83 5.08
C LYS A 228 -11.46 -1.99 5.10
N SER A 229 -11.55 -2.88 6.09
CA SER A 229 -10.68 -4.05 6.19
C SER A 229 -10.91 -5.00 5.02
N MET A 230 -12.16 -5.27 4.65
CA MET A 230 -12.46 -6.10 3.47
C MET A 230 -11.94 -5.46 2.18
N GLU A 231 -12.12 -4.15 2.00
CA GLU A 231 -11.58 -3.41 0.84
C GLU A 231 -10.04 -3.55 0.75
N GLN A 232 -9.32 -3.39 1.86
CA GLN A 232 -7.86 -3.52 1.88
C GLN A 232 -7.41 -4.96 1.63
N TYR A 233 -8.10 -5.94 2.20
CA TYR A 233 -7.80 -7.35 1.96
C TYR A 233 -7.95 -7.74 0.49
N MET A 234 -9.07 -7.35 -0.15
CA MET A 234 -9.27 -7.58 -1.58
C MET A 234 -8.19 -6.90 -2.43
N LYS A 235 -7.79 -5.68 -2.08
CA LYS A 235 -6.70 -4.99 -2.78
C LYS A 235 -5.38 -5.75 -2.65
N ILE A 236 -5.01 -6.22 -1.45
CA ILE A 236 -3.74 -6.93 -1.24
C ILE A 236 -3.73 -8.30 -1.94
N VAL A 237 -4.76 -9.12 -1.71
CA VAL A 237 -4.79 -10.52 -2.17
C VAL A 237 -5.32 -10.64 -3.60
N GLY A 238 -6.26 -9.79 -3.99
CA GLY A 238 -6.92 -9.82 -5.29
C GLY A 238 -6.19 -9.09 -6.41
N MET A 239 -5.12 -8.34 -6.14
CA MET A 239 -4.38 -7.60 -7.17
C MET A 239 -4.01 -8.43 -8.41
N PRO A 240 -3.43 -9.64 -8.29
CA PRO A 240 -3.07 -10.46 -9.45
C PRO A 240 -4.30 -10.86 -10.26
N PHE A 241 -5.36 -11.27 -9.58
CA PHE A 241 -6.65 -11.62 -10.17
C PHE A 241 -7.25 -10.44 -10.95
N LEU A 242 -7.20 -9.23 -10.38
CA LEU A 242 -7.66 -8.01 -11.06
C LEU A 242 -6.88 -7.71 -12.34
N HIS A 243 -5.56 -7.92 -12.32
CA HIS A 243 -4.69 -7.69 -13.48
C HIS A 243 -5.00 -8.68 -14.58
N GLU A 244 -5.17 -9.95 -14.26
CA GLU A 244 -5.51 -10.99 -15.24
C GLU A 244 -6.85 -10.68 -15.94
N VAL A 245 -7.86 -10.26 -15.18
CA VAL A 245 -9.22 -9.99 -15.69
C VAL A 245 -9.31 -8.67 -16.47
N LEU A 246 -8.81 -7.56 -15.91
CA LEU A 246 -9.07 -6.23 -16.48
C LEU A 246 -7.95 -5.69 -17.38
N ARG A 247 -6.68 -6.06 -17.17
CA ARG A 247 -5.55 -5.44 -17.88
C ARG A 247 -5.65 -5.54 -19.40
N PRO A 248 -6.05 -6.66 -20.02
CA PRO A 248 -6.15 -6.76 -21.48
C PRO A 248 -7.15 -5.75 -22.05
N ILE A 249 -8.32 -5.63 -21.43
CA ILE A 249 -9.42 -4.78 -21.90
C ILE A 249 -9.08 -3.30 -21.68
N ILE A 250 -8.55 -2.95 -20.50
CA ILE A 250 -8.11 -1.58 -20.20
C ILE A 250 -6.99 -1.15 -21.13
N SER A 251 -6.04 -2.03 -21.45
CA SER A 251 -4.95 -1.70 -22.38
C SER A 251 -5.47 -1.41 -23.78
N ARG A 252 -6.43 -2.21 -24.27
CA ARG A 252 -7.12 -1.95 -25.55
C ARG A 252 -7.82 -0.58 -25.56
N ILE A 253 -8.52 -0.20 -24.49
CA ILE A 253 -9.20 1.11 -24.40
C ILE A 253 -8.18 2.27 -24.49
N PHE A 254 -7.02 2.14 -23.85
CA PHE A 254 -5.94 3.13 -23.92
C PHE A 254 -5.26 3.21 -25.29
N GLU A 255 -5.24 2.11 -26.04
CA GLU A 255 -4.67 2.05 -27.39
C GLU A 255 -5.63 2.61 -28.44
N GLU A 256 -6.92 2.23 -28.37
CA GLU A 256 -7.93 2.63 -29.35
C GLU A 256 -8.32 4.11 -29.23
N LYS A 257 -8.31 4.69 -28.03
CA LYS A 257 -8.65 6.11 -27.75
C LYS A 257 -9.92 6.62 -28.45
N LYS A 258 -10.91 5.73 -28.62
CA LYS A 258 -12.19 6.06 -29.24
C LYS A 258 -12.93 7.13 -28.43
N TYR A 259 -13.50 8.11 -29.13
CA TYR A 259 -14.37 9.10 -28.49
C TYR A 259 -15.74 8.47 -28.20
N VAL A 260 -16.11 8.46 -26.93
CA VAL A 260 -17.36 7.86 -26.45
C VAL A 260 -18.06 8.85 -25.54
N GLU A 261 -19.23 9.32 -25.96
CA GLU A 261 -20.09 10.17 -25.14
C GLU A 261 -21.56 9.77 -25.34
N LEU A 262 -22.26 9.56 -24.22
CA LEU A 262 -23.66 9.14 -24.20
C LEU A 262 -24.60 10.28 -23.77
N ASP A 263 -24.06 11.29 -23.09
CA ASP A 263 -24.81 12.44 -22.61
C ASP A 263 -24.95 13.50 -23.73
N PRO A 264 -26.17 13.76 -24.26
CA PRO A 264 -26.38 14.73 -25.33
C PRO A 264 -25.86 16.13 -25.00
N CYS A 265 -25.89 16.53 -23.73
CA CYS A 265 -25.45 17.86 -23.30
C CYS A 265 -23.92 18.02 -23.30
N LYS A 266 -23.16 16.93 -23.42
CA LYS A 266 -21.68 16.92 -23.37
C LYS A 266 -21.04 16.59 -24.72
N ILE A 267 -21.83 16.39 -25.77
CA ILE A 267 -21.33 16.18 -27.13
C ILE A 267 -20.81 17.52 -27.66
N ASP A 268 -19.51 17.59 -27.94
CA ASP A 268 -18.84 18.82 -28.35
C ASP A 268 -19.13 19.16 -29.83
N GLN A 269 -20.12 20.01 -30.06
CA GLN A 269 -20.54 20.49 -31.39
C GLN A 269 -19.45 21.29 -32.13
N SER A 270 -18.40 21.75 -31.44
CA SER A 270 -17.37 22.62 -32.02
C SER A 270 -16.38 21.89 -32.93
N ARG A 271 -16.24 20.57 -32.77
CA ARG A 271 -15.32 19.74 -33.58
C ARG A 271 -15.85 19.40 -34.96
N SER A 272 -17.17 19.33 -35.14
CA SER A 272 -17.80 19.12 -36.46
C SER A 272 -17.61 20.30 -37.41
N ARG A 273 -17.12 21.45 -36.93
CA ARG A 273 -16.97 22.68 -37.73
C ARG A 273 -15.55 22.99 -38.20
N ARG A 274 -14.49 22.37 -37.68
CA ARG A 274 -13.12 22.84 -37.94
C ARG A 274 -12.28 22.06 -38.95
N ILE A 275 -12.66 20.84 -39.37
CA ILE A 275 -11.84 20.11 -40.35
C ILE A 275 -12.72 19.28 -41.31
N SER A 276 -12.72 19.71 -42.58
CA SER A 276 -12.96 18.93 -43.81
C SER A 276 -14.35 18.92 -44.46
N PHE A 277 -14.28 19.00 -45.78
CA PHE A 277 -15.29 19.02 -46.86
C PHE A 277 -16.04 17.67 -47.02
N LYS A 278 -16.16 16.88 -45.96
CA LYS A 278 -16.87 15.59 -45.92
C LYS A 278 -17.88 15.68 -44.78
N GLY A 279 -19.17 15.51 -45.12
CA GLY A 279 -20.33 15.91 -44.33
C GLY A 279 -20.18 15.74 -42.82
N SER A 280 -20.61 16.77 -42.08
CA SER A 280 -20.71 16.76 -40.62
C SER A 280 -21.44 15.51 -40.15
N VAL A 281 -20.76 14.64 -39.41
CA VAL A 281 -21.38 13.48 -38.74
C VAL A 281 -22.47 14.00 -37.80
N SER A 282 -23.69 13.48 -37.93
CA SER A 282 -24.81 13.93 -37.09
C SER A 282 -24.60 13.51 -35.63
N GLU A 283 -25.13 14.29 -34.68
CA GLU A 283 -25.07 13.95 -33.24
C GLU A 283 -25.60 12.55 -32.96
N GLN A 284 -26.63 12.13 -33.73
CA GLN A 284 -27.21 10.81 -33.64
C GLN A 284 -26.25 9.69 -34.07
N GLN A 285 -25.47 9.88 -35.15
CA GLN A 285 -24.46 8.91 -35.58
C GLN A 285 -23.31 8.77 -34.57
N ILE A 286 -22.87 9.88 -33.96
CA ILE A 286 -21.86 9.86 -32.90
C ILE A 286 -22.38 9.07 -31.69
N ARG A 287 -23.64 9.29 -31.31
CA ARG A 287 -24.28 8.59 -30.21
C ARG A 287 -24.41 7.09 -30.51
N GLU A 288 -24.89 6.71 -31.68
CA GLU A 288 -25.02 5.30 -32.08
C GLU A 288 -23.67 4.58 -32.08
N SER A 289 -22.62 5.20 -32.64
CA SER A 289 -21.25 4.65 -32.59
C SER A 289 -20.68 4.57 -31.17
N SER A 290 -20.98 5.56 -30.32
CA SER A 290 -20.57 5.59 -28.92
C SER A 290 -21.26 4.49 -28.10
N VAL A 291 -22.56 4.30 -28.31
CA VAL A 291 -23.33 3.23 -27.66
C VAL A 291 -22.79 1.86 -28.09
N GLU A 292 -22.48 1.67 -29.38
CA GLU A 292 -21.94 0.40 -29.87
C GLU A 292 -20.56 0.10 -29.29
N SER A 293 -19.68 1.09 -29.25
CA SER A 293 -18.37 0.96 -28.61
C SER A 293 -18.49 0.66 -27.11
N MET A 294 -19.43 1.32 -26.42
CA MET A 294 -19.72 1.08 -25.01
C MET A 294 -20.26 -0.32 -24.76
N ARG A 295 -21.18 -0.81 -25.60
CA ARG A 295 -21.72 -2.17 -25.49
C ARG A 295 -20.63 -3.22 -25.69
N GLY A 296 -19.77 -3.05 -26.69
CA GLY A 296 -18.64 -3.95 -26.93
C GLY A 296 -17.69 -4.00 -25.73
N TYR A 297 -17.23 -2.84 -25.25
CA TYR A 297 -16.35 -2.79 -24.08
C TYR A 297 -17.00 -3.33 -22.80
N LEU A 298 -18.28 -3.01 -22.57
CA LEU A 298 -18.99 -3.49 -21.38
C LEU A 298 -19.20 -5.01 -21.43
N SER A 299 -19.58 -5.57 -22.59
CA SER A 299 -19.71 -7.02 -22.75
C SER A 299 -18.40 -7.71 -22.46
N ASP A 300 -17.29 -7.26 -23.05
CA ASP A 300 -15.97 -7.86 -22.84
C ASP A 300 -15.55 -7.82 -21.36
N ILE A 301 -15.82 -6.71 -20.66
CA ILE A 301 -15.54 -6.59 -19.22
C ILE A 301 -16.37 -7.59 -18.42
N ILE A 302 -17.67 -7.67 -18.68
CA ILE A 302 -18.58 -8.56 -17.95
C ILE A 302 -18.27 -10.02 -18.26
N ASP A 303 -17.99 -10.38 -19.50
CA ASP A 303 -17.62 -11.73 -19.89
C ASP A 303 -16.29 -12.15 -19.26
N ALA A 304 -15.30 -11.27 -19.21
CA ALA A 304 -14.04 -11.52 -18.51
C ALA A 304 -14.25 -11.70 -17.00
N ILE A 305 -15.05 -10.83 -16.35
CA ILE A 305 -15.32 -10.94 -14.91
C ILE A 305 -16.09 -12.23 -14.60
N LEU A 306 -17.21 -12.49 -15.29
CA LEU A 306 -18.07 -13.64 -15.02
C LEU A 306 -17.42 -14.98 -15.44
N GLY A 307 -16.49 -14.95 -16.39
CA GLY A 307 -15.67 -16.11 -16.77
C GLY A 307 -14.52 -16.41 -15.80
N SER A 308 -14.22 -15.50 -14.87
CA SER A 308 -13.02 -15.56 -14.02
C SER A 308 -13.19 -16.23 -12.65
N GLY A 309 -14.27 -16.99 -12.46
CA GLY A 309 -14.64 -17.55 -11.14
C GLY A 309 -13.55 -18.42 -10.51
N GLU A 310 -12.88 -19.26 -11.31
CA GLU A 310 -11.83 -20.18 -10.83
C GLU A 310 -10.49 -19.48 -10.54
N GLN A 311 -10.24 -18.32 -11.15
CA GLN A 311 -9.04 -17.53 -10.90
C GLN A 311 -9.15 -16.67 -9.62
N CYS A 312 -10.35 -16.58 -9.03
CA CYS A 312 -10.56 -15.82 -7.81
C CYS A 312 -9.78 -16.45 -6.63
N PRO A 313 -9.00 -15.67 -5.86
CA PRO A 313 -8.19 -16.22 -4.78
C PRO A 313 -9.03 -17.01 -3.75
N PRO A 314 -8.59 -18.21 -3.31
CA PRO A 314 -9.37 -19.06 -2.39
C PRO A 314 -9.73 -18.36 -1.07
N GLY A 315 -8.83 -17.54 -0.53
CA GLY A 315 -9.09 -16.75 0.68
C GLY A 315 -10.22 -15.74 0.50
N MET A 316 -10.33 -15.10 -0.69
CA MET A 316 -11.44 -14.21 -1.01
C MET A 316 -12.75 -14.98 -1.16
N ARG A 317 -12.75 -16.11 -1.89
CA ARG A 317 -13.93 -16.97 -2.03
C ARG A 317 -14.46 -17.44 -0.66
N LEU A 318 -13.57 -17.83 0.24
CA LEU A 318 -13.94 -18.22 1.60
C LEU A 318 -14.54 -17.06 2.41
N CYS A 319 -13.95 -15.86 2.35
CA CYS A 319 -14.53 -14.66 2.97
C CYS A 319 -15.95 -14.37 2.44
N PHE A 320 -16.16 -14.50 1.13
CA PHE A 320 -17.48 -14.29 0.51
C PHE A 320 -18.49 -15.37 0.91
N LYS A 321 -18.07 -16.64 0.99
CA LYS A 321 -18.90 -17.74 1.48
C LYS A 321 -19.36 -17.52 2.92
N GLN A 322 -18.44 -17.09 3.79
CA GLN A 322 -18.75 -16.73 5.17
C GLN A 322 -19.71 -15.54 5.23
N LEU A 323 -19.41 -14.46 4.51
CA LEU A 323 -20.26 -13.27 4.45
C LEU A 323 -21.69 -13.61 3.97
N HIS A 324 -21.82 -14.42 2.92
CA HIS A 324 -23.10 -14.89 2.42
C HIS A 324 -23.91 -15.59 3.52
N LYS A 325 -23.29 -16.55 4.21
CA LYS A 325 -23.91 -17.29 5.31
C LYS A 325 -24.37 -16.36 6.44
N ARG A 326 -23.51 -15.42 6.90
CA ARG A 326 -23.87 -14.48 7.98
C ARG A 326 -25.05 -13.59 7.62
N VAL A 327 -25.11 -13.09 6.37
CA VAL A 327 -26.21 -12.23 5.90
C VAL A 327 -27.51 -13.03 5.77
N GLU A 328 -27.43 -14.27 5.29
CA GLU A 328 -28.58 -15.17 5.18
C GLU A 328 -29.16 -15.55 6.55
N GLU A 329 -28.31 -15.82 7.54
CA GLU A 329 -28.72 -16.09 8.94
C GLU A 329 -29.41 -14.88 9.58
N ARG A 330 -28.95 -13.66 9.31
CA ARG A 330 -29.51 -12.43 9.89
C ARG A 330 -30.79 -11.96 9.22
N PHE A 331 -30.92 -12.14 7.90
CA PHE A 331 -32.05 -11.64 7.11
C PHE A 331 -32.72 -12.76 6.29
N PRO A 332 -33.38 -13.74 6.93
CA PRO A 332 -33.94 -14.92 6.25
C PRO A 332 -35.23 -14.67 5.43
N GLY A 333 -35.74 -13.43 5.39
CA GLY A 333 -37.01 -13.10 4.74
C GLY A 333 -36.96 -13.15 3.20
N ALA A 334 -38.04 -13.63 2.56
CA ALA A 334 -38.16 -13.75 1.09
C ALA A 334 -38.02 -12.40 0.34
N THR A 335 -38.35 -11.29 0.98
CA THR A 335 -38.14 -9.93 0.45
C THR A 335 -36.67 -9.48 0.45
N ASN A 336 -35.81 -10.16 1.20
CA ASN A 336 -34.38 -9.83 1.38
C ASN A 336 -33.45 -10.84 0.69
N GLN A 337 -33.97 -11.71 -0.18
CA GLN A 337 -33.17 -12.74 -0.84
C GLN A 337 -32.03 -12.15 -1.71
N ASP A 338 -32.20 -10.93 -2.23
CA ASP A 338 -31.16 -10.22 -2.99
C ASP A 338 -30.07 -9.59 -2.11
N VAL A 339 -30.30 -9.44 -0.80
CA VAL A 339 -29.36 -8.75 0.11
C VAL A 339 -28.05 -9.53 0.25
N LYS A 340 -28.11 -10.87 0.29
CA LYS A 340 -26.92 -11.72 0.37
C LYS A 340 -26.02 -11.58 -0.87
N TYR A 341 -26.63 -11.46 -2.05
CA TYR A 341 -25.93 -11.18 -3.30
C TYR A 341 -25.41 -9.74 -3.34
N ALA A 342 -26.22 -8.77 -2.89
CA ALA A 342 -25.85 -7.37 -2.85
C ALA A 342 -24.65 -7.10 -1.92
N ALA A 343 -24.53 -7.83 -0.80
CA ALA A 343 -23.40 -7.70 0.11
C ALA A 343 -22.07 -8.10 -0.57
N ILE A 344 -22.03 -9.26 -1.24
CA ILE A 344 -20.83 -9.71 -1.97
C ILE A 344 -20.55 -8.80 -3.16
N SER A 345 -21.59 -8.52 -3.96
CA SER A 345 -21.48 -7.68 -5.14
C SER A 345 -21.03 -6.25 -4.81
N GLY A 346 -21.46 -5.71 -3.67
CA GLY A 346 -21.01 -4.42 -3.15
C GLY A 346 -19.51 -4.36 -2.92
N PHE A 347 -18.90 -5.44 -2.44
CA PHE A 347 -17.45 -5.50 -2.32
C PHE A 347 -16.77 -5.73 -3.68
N LEU A 348 -17.23 -6.70 -4.45
CA LEU A 348 -16.54 -7.12 -5.68
C LEU A 348 -16.67 -6.08 -6.80
N PHE A 349 -17.86 -5.54 -7.05
CA PHE A 349 -18.11 -4.59 -8.12
C PHE A 349 -17.91 -3.15 -7.69
N LEU A 350 -18.51 -2.72 -6.56
CA LEU A 350 -18.47 -1.31 -6.17
C LEU A 350 -17.14 -0.89 -5.56
N ARG A 351 -16.43 -1.80 -4.86
CA ARG A 351 -15.18 -1.47 -4.13
C ARG A 351 -13.91 -2.01 -4.77
N PHE A 352 -14.02 -2.91 -5.73
CA PHE A 352 -12.87 -3.55 -6.35
C PHE A 352 -12.81 -3.32 -7.87
N PHE A 353 -13.73 -3.90 -8.65
CA PHE A 353 -13.68 -3.77 -10.11
C PHE A 353 -13.98 -2.36 -10.64
N ALA A 354 -15.06 -1.72 -10.21
CA ALA A 354 -15.42 -0.41 -10.76
C ALA A 354 -14.41 0.70 -10.42
N PRO A 355 -13.88 0.80 -9.18
CA PRO A 355 -12.78 1.72 -8.88
C PRO A 355 -11.51 1.45 -9.71
N ALA A 356 -11.22 0.17 -10.00
CA ALA A 356 -10.09 -0.21 -10.85
C ALA A 356 -10.27 0.22 -12.31
N ILE A 357 -11.49 0.14 -12.84
CA ILE A 357 -11.82 0.64 -14.18
C ILE A 357 -11.75 2.18 -14.20
N LEU A 358 -12.30 2.85 -13.18
CA LEU A 358 -12.33 4.30 -13.09
C LEU A 358 -10.92 4.91 -12.97
N THR A 359 -10.06 4.29 -12.15
CA THR A 359 -8.71 4.79 -11.86
C THR A 359 -7.62 3.71 -12.03
N PRO A 360 -7.32 3.28 -13.27
CA PRO A 360 -6.42 2.15 -13.52
C PRO A 360 -5.01 2.30 -12.94
N LYS A 361 -4.51 3.54 -12.82
CA LYS A 361 -3.19 3.83 -12.23
C LYS A 361 -3.11 3.45 -10.75
N LEU A 362 -4.15 3.76 -9.96
CA LEU A 362 -4.18 3.42 -8.53
C LEU A 362 -4.20 1.91 -8.28
N PHE A 363 -4.62 1.14 -9.29
CA PHE A 363 -4.65 -0.31 -9.25
C PHE A 363 -3.47 -0.97 -9.99
N HIS A 364 -2.46 -0.18 -10.40
CA HIS A 364 -1.28 -0.64 -11.16
C HIS A 364 -1.61 -1.33 -12.50
N LEU A 365 -2.81 -1.13 -13.04
CA LEU A 365 -3.19 -1.66 -14.36
C LEU A 365 -2.47 -0.91 -15.49
N ARG A 366 -2.12 0.36 -15.25
CA ARG A 366 -1.37 1.25 -16.16
C ARG A 366 -0.38 2.12 -15.38
N GLU A 367 0.72 2.52 -16.01
CA GLU A 367 1.75 3.37 -15.39
C GLU A 367 1.37 4.88 -15.38
N HIS A 368 0.57 5.32 -16.36
CA HIS A 368 0.18 6.71 -16.54
C HIS A 368 -1.32 6.94 -16.33
N HIS A 369 -1.71 8.16 -15.97
CA HIS A 369 -3.11 8.56 -15.94
C HIS A 369 -3.72 8.55 -17.35
N ALA A 370 -5.00 8.24 -17.44
CA ALA A 370 -5.75 8.35 -18.68
C ALA A 370 -5.82 9.82 -19.14
N ASP A 371 -5.70 10.06 -20.45
CA ASP A 371 -6.01 11.37 -21.01
C ASP A 371 -7.51 11.68 -20.83
N PRO A 372 -7.95 12.96 -20.90
CA PRO A 372 -9.34 13.32 -20.62
C PRO A 372 -10.40 12.57 -21.43
N ARG A 373 -10.08 12.12 -22.66
CA ARG A 373 -11.02 11.36 -23.49
C ARG A 373 -11.16 9.93 -22.97
N THR A 374 -10.04 9.26 -22.78
CA THR A 374 -10.00 7.90 -22.22
C THR A 374 -10.59 7.85 -20.81
N ALA A 375 -10.28 8.86 -19.98
CA ALA A 375 -10.85 9.00 -18.63
C ALA A 375 -12.38 9.09 -18.64
N ARG A 376 -12.96 9.78 -19.64
CA ARG A 376 -14.42 9.86 -19.80
C ARG A 376 -15.02 8.49 -20.16
N THR A 377 -14.42 7.75 -21.08
CA THR A 377 -14.87 6.39 -21.44
C THR A 377 -14.81 5.46 -20.23
N LEU A 378 -13.70 5.48 -19.48
CA LEU A 378 -13.54 4.68 -18.26
C LEU A 378 -14.56 5.02 -17.18
N LEU A 379 -14.89 6.31 -17.01
CA LEU A 379 -15.93 6.76 -16.10
C LEU A 379 -17.31 6.20 -16.47
N LEU A 380 -17.67 6.22 -17.75
CA LEU A 380 -18.94 5.67 -18.23
C LEU A 380 -19.00 4.15 -18.03
N LEU A 381 -17.91 3.44 -18.31
CA LEU A 381 -17.80 1.99 -18.09
C LEU A 381 -17.89 1.65 -16.61
N ALA A 382 -17.17 2.37 -15.74
CA ALA A 382 -17.22 2.17 -14.30
C ALA A 382 -18.65 2.36 -13.76
N LYS A 383 -19.39 3.36 -14.23
CA LYS A 383 -20.81 3.55 -13.86
C LYS A 383 -21.71 2.41 -14.31
N ALA A 384 -21.53 1.94 -15.55
CA ALA A 384 -22.31 0.80 -16.05
C ALA A 384 -22.04 -0.48 -15.24
N VAL A 385 -20.76 -0.75 -14.93
CA VAL A 385 -20.33 -1.89 -14.09
C VAL A 385 -20.85 -1.75 -12.65
N GLN A 386 -20.86 -0.54 -12.08
CA GLN A 386 -21.49 -0.27 -10.77
C GLN A 386 -22.99 -0.55 -10.78
N SER A 387 -23.70 -0.17 -11.84
CA SER A 387 -25.14 -0.41 -11.99
C SER A 387 -25.46 -1.92 -12.02
N ILE A 388 -24.63 -2.71 -12.72
CA ILE A 388 -24.70 -4.18 -12.72
C ILE A 388 -24.45 -4.73 -11.30
N GLY A 389 -23.41 -4.23 -10.63
CA GLY A 389 -23.08 -4.61 -9.25
C GLY A 389 -24.19 -4.31 -8.23
N ASN A 390 -24.99 -3.28 -8.45
CA ASN A 390 -26.18 -2.96 -7.65
C ASN A 390 -27.40 -3.82 -8.01
N LEU A 391 -27.22 -4.93 -8.72
CA LEU A 391 -28.29 -5.85 -9.14
C LEU A 391 -29.42 -5.16 -9.92
N GLY A 392 -29.12 -4.06 -10.61
CA GLY A 392 -30.09 -3.33 -11.40
C GLY A 392 -31.16 -2.56 -10.62
N GLN A 393 -31.02 -2.40 -9.29
CA GLN A 393 -32.01 -1.72 -8.44
C GLN A 393 -32.27 -0.24 -8.81
N GLN A 394 -31.38 0.40 -9.59
CA GLN A 394 -31.50 1.80 -10.03
C GLN A 394 -31.83 1.97 -11.52
N ILE A 395 -32.14 0.89 -12.24
CA ILE A 395 -32.44 0.95 -13.68
C ILE A 395 -33.76 1.72 -13.89
N GLY A 396 -33.70 2.84 -14.61
CA GLY A 396 -34.88 3.63 -14.99
C GLY A 396 -35.39 4.63 -13.92
N HIS A 397 -34.91 4.57 -12.68
CA HIS A 397 -35.29 5.47 -11.60
C HIS A 397 -34.10 6.32 -11.15
N GLY A 398 -33.73 7.35 -11.92
CA GLY A 398 -32.62 8.25 -11.57
C GLY A 398 -32.34 9.37 -12.57
N LYS A 399 -31.45 10.31 -12.18
CA LYS A 399 -31.04 11.50 -12.95
C LYS A 399 -30.25 11.20 -14.25
N GLU A 400 -29.99 9.92 -14.56
CA GLU A 400 -29.04 9.50 -15.60
C GLU A 400 -29.72 8.81 -16.81
N GLN A 401 -30.72 9.48 -17.41
CA GLN A 401 -31.47 8.96 -18.56
C GLN A 401 -30.59 8.60 -19.78
N TRP A 402 -29.40 9.17 -19.87
CA TRP A 402 -28.41 8.86 -20.90
C TRP A 402 -27.89 7.41 -20.87
N MET A 403 -28.10 6.66 -19.76
CA MET A 403 -27.77 5.22 -19.67
C MET A 403 -28.83 4.29 -20.26
N SER A 404 -30.00 4.83 -20.64
CA SER A 404 -31.12 4.03 -21.19
C SER A 404 -30.73 3.03 -22.28
N PRO A 405 -29.87 3.37 -23.27
CA PRO A 405 -29.45 2.44 -24.32
C PRO A 405 -28.67 1.21 -23.83
N LEU A 406 -28.13 1.25 -22.61
CA LEU A 406 -27.37 0.16 -22.00
C LEU A 406 -28.22 -0.70 -21.05
N HIS A 407 -29.43 -0.25 -20.68
CA HIS A 407 -30.30 -0.98 -19.74
C HIS A 407 -30.55 -2.45 -20.12
N PRO A 408 -30.81 -2.81 -21.39
CA PRO A 408 -31.03 -4.22 -21.76
C PRO A 408 -29.82 -5.11 -21.45
N LEU A 409 -28.61 -4.62 -21.75
CA LEU A 409 -27.37 -5.36 -21.48
C LEU A 409 -27.11 -5.48 -19.98
N ILE A 410 -27.40 -4.42 -19.21
CA ILE A 410 -27.28 -4.42 -17.75
C ILE A 410 -28.22 -5.49 -17.15
N GLN A 411 -29.50 -5.50 -17.56
CA GLN A 411 -30.48 -6.48 -17.05
C GLN A 411 -30.08 -7.93 -17.37
N GLN A 412 -29.60 -8.19 -18.58
CA GLN A 412 -29.09 -9.51 -18.97
C GLN A 412 -27.87 -9.92 -18.11
N SER A 413 -26.98 -8.97 -17.82
CA SER A 413 -25.77 -9.21 -17.02
C SER A 413 -26.09 -9.48 -15.55
N VAL A 414 -27.12 -8.84 -14.98
CA VAL A 414 -27.56 -9.07 -13.58
C VAL A 414 -28.02 -10.52 -13.36
N GLY A 415 -28.70 -11.13 -14.34
CA GLY A 415 -29.08 -12.54 -14.26
C GLY A 415 -27.86 -13.46 -14.16
N ARG A 416 -26.89 -13.29 -15.07
CA ARG A 416 -25.63 -14.06 -15.09
C ARG A 416 -24.76 -13.80 -13.86
N LEU A 417 -24.85 -12.61 -13.28
CA LEU A 417 -24.10 -12.24 -12.07
C LEU A 417 -24.52 -13.10 -10.87
N ARG A 418 -25.81 -13.41 -10.71
CA ARG A 418 -26.28 -14.27 -9.60
C ARG A 418 -25.64 -15.66 -9.70
N ASP A 419 -25.71 -16.27 -10.88
CA ASP A 419 -25.09 -17.58 -11.14
C ASP A 419 -23.57 -17.57 -10.89
N TYR A 420 -22.90 -16.48 -11.25
CA TYR A 420 -21.47 -16.30 -10.95
C TYR A 420 -21.19 -16.21 -9.46
N LEU A 421 -22.00 -15.45 -8.71
CA LEU A 421 -21.84 -15.31 -7.27
C LEU A 421 -22.08 -16.65 -6.55
N ASP A 422 -23.07 -17.43 -7.00
CA ASP A 422 -23.33 -18.78 -6.47
C ASP A 422 -22.14 -19.72 -6.75
N LYS A 423 -21.59 -19.73 -7.96
CA LYS A 423 -20.37 -20.49 -8.28
C LYS A 423 -19.16 -20.06 -7.47
N LEU A 424 -19.08 -18.76 -7.14
CA LEU A 424 -17.96 -18.21 -6.39
C LEU A 424 -17.95 -18.73 -4.94
N ILE A 425 -19.13 -18.90 -4.33
CA ILE A 425 -19.30 -19.42 -2.96
C ILE A 425 -19.38 -20.96 -2.89
N ASP A 426 -19.68 -21.61 -4.01
CA ASP A 426 -19.66 -23.07 -4.13
C ASP A 426 -18.21 -23.58 -4.15
N MET A 427 -17.70 -23.88 -2.96
CA MET A 427 -16.41 -24.52 -2.73
C MET A 427 -16.64 -25.76 -1.87
N GLU A 428 -16.17 -26.92 -2.35
CA GLU A 428 -16.14 -28.16 -1.59
C GLU A 428 -15.43 -27.95 -0.24
N SER A 429 -16.05 -28.47 0.82
CA SER A 429 -15.70 -28.27 2.23
C SER A 429 -14.39 -28.93 2.67
N ASP A 430 -13.68 -29.62 1.77
CA ASP A 430 -12.54 -30.48 2.10
C ASP A 430 -11.20 -29.73 2.21
N VAL A 431 -11.21 -28.40 2.20
CA VAL A 431 -10.10 -27.64 2.78
C VAL A 431 -10.34 -27.57 4.28
N GLU A 432 -10.09 -28.70 4.95
CA GLU A 432 -10.05 -28.78 6.41
C GLU A 432 -9.25 -27.59 6.95
N CYS A 433 -9.89 -26.87 7.87
CA CYS A 433 -9.32 -25.79 8.66
C CYS A 433 -8.29 -26.37 9.64
N GLY A 434 -7.20 -26.89 9.09
CA GLY A 434 -6.13 -27.57 9.79
C GLY A 434 -4.85 -27.35 9.02
N HIS A 435 -4.10 -26.32 9.40
CA HIS A 435 -2.76 -26.06 8.89
C HIS A 435 -2.75 -25.70 7.39
N THR A 436 -3.37 -24.58 7.03
CA THR A 436 -2.83 -23.79 5.92
C THR A 436 -1.40 -23.43 6.29
N SER A 437 -0.47 -24.21 5.75
CA SER A 437 0.95 -23.87 5.69
C SER A 437 1.04 -22.38 5.34
N ARG A 438 1.99 -21.65 5.94
CA ARG A 438 2.18 -20.18 5.81
C ARG A 438 2.48 -19.71 4.36
N THR A 439 2.09 -20.46 3.34
CA THR A 439 2.10 -20.07 1.94
C THR A 439 0.97 -19.09 1.66
N LEU A 440 1.31 -17.80 1.66
CA LEU A 440 0.46 -16.66 1.32
C LEU A 440 -0.12 -16.70 -0.11
N PHE A 441 0.28 -17.67 -0.95
CA PHE A 441 -0.07 -17.75 -2.37
C PHE A 441 -0.37 -19.19 -2.81
N HIS A 442 -1.39 -19.35 -3.65
CA HIS A 442 -1.75 -20.62 -4.28
C HIS A 442 -0.55 -21.21 -5.07
N PRO A 443 -0.35 -22.55 -5.11
CA PRO A 443 0.78 -23.24 -5.78
C PRO A 443 1.16 -22.76 -7.19
N SER A 444 0.16 -22.37 -7.96
CA SER A 444 0.25 -21.98 -9.37
C SER A 444 0.41 -20.48 -9.61
N VAL A 445 0.31 -19.63 -8.56
CA VAL A 445 0.39 -18.18 -8.70
C VAL A 445 1.85 -17.75 -8.81
N THR A 446 2.17 -17.00 -9.87
CA THR A 446 3.48 -16.37 -10.03
C THR A 446 3.55 -15.14 -9.14
N ILE A 447 4.34 -15.23 -8.06
CA ILE A 447 4.62 -14.19 -7.07
C ILE A 447 5.47 -13.08 -7.69
N LYS A 448 6.45 -13.46 -8.53
CA LYS A 448 7.33 -12.51 -9.22
C LYS A 448 7.90 -13.12 -10.49
N GLU A 449 7.99 -12.31 -11.54
CA GLU A 449 8.67 -12.68 -12.78
C GLU A 449 9.54 -11.55 -13.32
N GLY A 450 10.50 -11.89 -14.17
CA GLY A 450 11.39 -10.89 -14.78
C GLY A 450 12.68 -11.45 -15.37
N PHE A 451 13.39 -10.60 -16.11
CA PHE A 451 14.70 -10.95 -16.67
C PHE A 451 15.81 -10.76 -15.64
N LEU A 452 16.58 -11.82 -15.39
CA LEU A 452 17.76 -11.77 -14.55
C LEU A 452 18.97 -12.39 -15.25
N HIS A 453 20.16 -12.02 -14.80
CA HIS A 453 21.42 -12.50 -15.35
C HIS A 453 22.01 -13.53 -14.41
N LYS A 454 22.02 -14.81 -14.81
CA LYS A 454 22.43 -15.91 -13.93
C LYS A 454 23.78 -16.53 -14.30
N ARG A 455 24.46 -17.07 -13.29
CA ARG A 455 25.69 -17.86 -13.41
C ARG A 455 25.70 -18.98 -12.36
N LYS A 456 26.11 -20.19 -12.73
CA LYS A 456 26.33 -21.29 -11.77
C LYS A 456 27.77 -21.20 -11.23
N ALA A 457 27.98 -21.57 -9.97
CA ALA A 457 29.32 -21.70 -9.40
C ALA A 457 30.05 -22.91 -10.04
N GLU A 458 30.95 -22.66 -10.97
CA GLU A 458 31.73 -23.70 -11.65
C GLU A 458 32.85 -24.23 -10.74
N ALA A 459 33.11 -25.53 -10.82
CA ALA A 459 34.25 -26.17 -10.18
C ALA A 459 35.45 -26.04 -11.12
N VAL A 460 36.27 -25.00 -10.88
CA VAL A 460 37.61 -24.84 -11.47
C VAL A 460 37.63 -24.73 -12.99
N ASN A 461 37.81 -23.51 -13.53
CA ASN A 461 38.59 -23.33 -14.76
C ASN A 461 39.06 -21.88 -14.94
N LEU A 462 40.21 -21.79 -15.61
CA LEU A 462 41.05 -20.61 -15.80
C LEU A 462 40.31 -19.37 -16.32
N VAL A 463 40.74 -18.23 -15.79
CA VAL A 463 40.50 -16.84 -16.20
C VAL A 463 39.71 -16.67 -17.50
N THR A 464 38.40 -16.45 -17.38
CA THR A 464 37.59 -15.80 -18.41
C THR A 464 36.70 -14.75 -17.75
N ARG A 465 36.44 -13.64 -18.47
CA ARG A 465 35.50 -12.59 -18.05
C ARG A 465 34.18 -13.22 -17.58
N PHE A 466 33.57 -12.67 -16.52
CA PHE A 466 32.32 -13.20 -15.99
C PHE A 466 31.20 -13.11 -17.03
N THR A 467 30.89 -14.22 -17.69
CA THR A 467 29.72 -14.33 -18.59
C THR A 467 28.48 -14.72 -17.78
N PHE A 468 27.55 -13.77 -17.64
CA PHE A 468 26.23 -14.01 -17.09
C PHE A 468 25.22 -14.25 -18.21
N LYS A 469 24.35 -15.25 -18.06
CA LYS A 469 23.35 -15.59 -19.07
C LYS A 469 22.02 -14.95 -18.69
N LYS A 470 21.51 -14.03 -19.52
CA LYS A 470 20.17 -13.45 -19.38
C LYS A 470 19.11 -14.54 -19.51
N ARG A 471 18.23 -14.67 -18.53
CA ARG A 471 17.13 -15.65 -18.47
C ARG A 471 15.89 -15.00 -17.91
N TYR A 472 14.72 -15.49 -18.28
CA TYR A 472 13.46 -15.08 -17.69
C TYR A 472 13.14 -16.01 -16.52
N PHE A 473 12.77 -15.44 -15.37
CA PHE A 473 12.50 -16.17 -14.12
C PHE A 473 11.04 -16.03 -13.73
N TRP A 474 10.51 -17.08 -13.10
CA TRP A 474 9.21 -17.14 -12.45
C TRP A 474 9.38 -17.68 -11.04
N LEU A 475 8.79 -17.01 -10.06
CA LEU A 475 8.72 -17.45 -8.69
C LEU A 475 7.26 -17.77 -8.35
N SER A 476 6.98 -19.00 -7.94
CA SER A 476 5.72 -19.38 -7.30
C SER A 476 5.95 -19.77 -5.84
N SER A 477 4.90 -20.08 -5.09
CA SER A 477 5.03 -20.57 -3.71
C SER A 477 5.70 -21.94 -3.60
N GLN A 478 5.79 -22.69 -4.71
CA GLN A 478 6.36 -24.04 -4.74
C GLN A 478 7.65 -24.16 -5.56
N THR A 479 7.84 -23.34 -6.59
CA THR A 479 8.99 -23.46 -7.49
C THR A 479 9.57 -22.11 -7.89
N PHE A 480 10.89 -22.09 -8.07
CA PHE A 480 11.63 -21.02 -8.71
C PHE A 480 12.15 -21.51 -10.07
N SER A 481 11.50 -21.06 -11.14
CA SER A 481 11.68 -21.56 -12.50
C SER A 481 12.32 -20.53 -13.42
N TYR A 482 13.06 -20.97 -14.44
CA TYR A 482 13.65 -20.07 -15.43
C TYR A 482 13.83 -20.70 -16.81
N SER A 483 13.86 -19.87 -17.86
CA SER A 483 14.03 -20.28 -19.26
C SER A 483 14.79 -19.22 -20.09
N LYS A 484 15.06 -19.53 -21.37
CA LYS A 484 15.71 -18.59 -22.30
C LYS A 484 14.81 -17.41 -22.68
N SER A 485 13.52 -17.65 -22.85
CA SER A 485 12.49 -16.66 -23.23
C SER A 485 11.15 -17.01 -22.57
N PRO A 486 10.24 -16.02 -22.37
CA PRO A 486 8.94 -16.26 -21.74
C PRO A 486 8.13 -17.38 -22.39
N ASP A 487 8.18 -17.49 -23.72
CA ASP A 487 7.43 -18.49 -24.51
C ASP A 487 8.13 -19.86 -24.62
N TRP A 488 9.26 -20.04 -23.94
CA TRP A 488 10.06 -21.26 -24.06
C TRP A 488 9.44 -22.42 -23.27
N GLN A 489 9.08 -23.50 -23.96
CA GLN A 489 8.35 -24.64 -23.37
C GLN A 489 9.15 -25.41 -22.30
N VAL A 490 10.49 -25.47 -22.42
CA VAL A 490 11.33 -26.22 -21.48
C VAL A 490 11.86 -25.30 -20.38
N ARG A 491 11.27 -25.41 -19.18
CA ARG A 491 11.66 -24.63 -17.99
C ARG A 491 12.57 -25.45 -17.09
N SER A 492 13.64 -24.84 -16.58
CA SER A 492 14.39 -25.40 -15.47
C SER A 492 13.75 -24.91 -14.17
N SER A 493 13.32 -25.81 -13.29
CA SER A 493 12.68 -25.47 -12.03
C SER A 493 13.53 -25.90 -10.84
N ILE A 494 13.58 -25.06 -9.82
CA ILE A 494 14.17 -25.32 -8.51
C ILE A 494 13.01 -25.36 -7.51
N PRO A 495 12.69 -26.52 -6.91
CA PRO A 495 11.70 -26.55 -5.85
C PRO A 495 12.14 -25.70 -4.66
N ILE A 496 11.21 -24.94 -4.09
CA ILE A 496 11.49 -24.00 -3.00
C ILE A 496 12.09 -24.70 -1.77
N HIS A 497 11.64 -25.91 -1.45
CA HIS A 497 12.17 -26.71 -0.34
C HIS A 497 13.65 -27.10 -0.52
N ARG A 498 14.23 -26.94 -1.73
CA ARG A 498 15.66 -27.17 -1.98
C ARG A 498 16.50 -25.90 -1.82
N ILE A 499 15.88 -24.73 -1.68
CA ILE A 499 16.58 -23.46 -1.46
C ILE A 499 16.94 -23.35 0.01
N CYS A 500 18.24 -23.41 0.31
CA CYS A 500 18.79 -23.44 1.66
C CYS A 500 19.29 -22.06 2.13
N ALA A 501 19.60 -21.14 1.21
CA ALA A 501 19.92 -19.75 1.55
C ALA A 501 19.72 -18.84 0.33
N VAL A 502 19.33 -17.58 0.58
CA VAL A 502 19.20 -16.53 -0.44
C VAL A 502 19.77 -15.25 0.12
N GLU A 503 20.93 -14.83 -0.42
CA GLU A 503 21.76 -13.82 0.22
C GLU A 503 22.39 -12.85 -0.77
N ARG A 504 22.80 -11.68 -0.26
CA ARG A 504 23.62 -10.75 -1.05
C ARG A 504 25.02 -11.32 -1.25
N VAL A 505 25.64 -10.90 -2.34
CA VAL A 505 27.03 -11.24 -2.67
C VAL A 505 27.86 -9.98 -2.55
N ASP A 506 29.06 -10.11 -1.97
CA ASP A 506 29.97 -9.00 -1.79
C ASP A 506 30.42 -8.44 -3.15
N GLU A 507 30.49 -7.11 -3.28
CA GLU A 507 30.83 -6.47 -4.55
C GLU A 507 32.23 -6.86 -5.03
N ASN A 508 33.13 -7.08 -4.08
CA ASN A 508 34.49 -7.56 -4.29
C ASN A 508 34.54 -8.97 -4.92
N ALA A 509 33.47 -9.75 -4.82
CA ALA A 509 33.44 -11.10 -5.36
C ALA A 509 33.42 -11.12 -6.89
N PHE A 510 32.71 -10.21 -7.55
CA PHE A 510 32.59 -10.18 -9.03
C PHE A 510 32.93 -8.82 -9.65
N GLN A 511 33.20 -7.78 -8.86
CA GLN A 511 33.31 -6.40 -9.32
C GLN A 511 32.07 -5.98 -10.13
N GLN A 512 30.90 -6.40 -9.66
CA GLN A 512 29.59 -6.10 -10.25
C GLN A 512 28.63 -5.72 -9.11
N PRO A 513 27.89 -4.60 -9.21
CA PRO A 513 26.90 -4.23 -8.22
C PRO A 513 25.64 -5.09 -8.36
N ASN A 514 24.77 -5.03 -7.35
CA ASN A 514 23.42 -5.61 -7.36
C ASN A 514 23.37 -7.14 -7.52
N MET A 515 24.23 -7.84 -6.80
CA MET A 515 24.39 -9.29 -6.88
C MET A 515 23.72 -10.03 -5.70
N MET A 516 23.04 -11.14 -6.01
CA MET A 516 22.57 -12.11 -5.03
C MET A 516 23.02 -13.53 -5.36
N GLN A 517 22.96 -14.40 -4.36
CA GLN A 517 23.21 -15.83 -4.50
C GLN A 517 22.05 -16.64 -3.94
N ILE A 518 21.80 -17.77 -4.59
CA ILE A 518 20.84 -18.79 -4.16
C ILE A 518 21.64 -20.07 -3.94
N ILE A 519 21.62 -20.58 -2.71
CA ILE A 519 22.26 -21.84 -2.34
C ILE A 519 21.19 -22.92 -2.31
N THR A 520 21.37 -23.97 -3.10
CA THR A 520 20.46 -25.11 -3.18
C THR A 520 21.17 -26.40 -2.82
N GLN A 521 20.50 -27.31 -2.12
CA GLN A 521 21.05 -28.62 -1.79
C GLN A 521 20.15 -29.74 -2.35
N ASP A 522 20.76 -30.67 -3.09
CA ASP A 522 20.12 -31.93 -3.50
C ASP A 522 20.46 -33.03 -2.49
N SER A 523 19.51 -33.93 -2.21
CA SER A 523 19.61 -34.96 -1.15
C SER A 523 20.81 -35.92 -1.28
N GLU A 524 21.56 -35.90 -2.38
CA GLU A 524 22.62 -36.88 -2.68
C GLU A 524 24.04 -36.26 -2.84
N ALA A 525 24.20 -34.94 -2.80
CA ALA A 525 25.50 -34.28 -3.04
C ALA A 525 26.08 -33.58 -1.80
N GLN A 526 27.31 -33.93 -1.41
CA GLN A 526 28.06 -33.34 -0.28
C GLN A 526 28.58 -31.91 -0.53
N GLY A 527 27.93 -31.13 -1.38
CA GLY A 527 28.29 -29.73 -1.63
C GLY A 527 27.12 -28.96 -2.23
N GLY A 528 26.63 -27.93 -1.52
CA GLY A 528 25.53 -27.09 -2.00
C GLY A 528 25.86 -26.43 -3.34
N HIS A 529 24.90 -26.44 -4.26
CA HIS A 529 24.98 -25.73 -5.53
C HIS A 529 24.68 -24.24 -5.31
N ILE A 530 25.62 -23.37 -5.71
CA ILE A 530 25.44 -21.92 -5.61
C ILE A 530 25.13 -21.36 -7.00
N MET A 531 24.05 -20.59 -7.10
CA MET A 531 23.68 -19.81 -8.27
C MET A 531 23.82 -18.32 -7.97
N TYR A 532 24.66 -17.62 -8.71
CA TYR A 532 24.81 -16.17 -8.65
C TYR A 532 23.86 -15.51 -9.65
N ILE A 533 23.19 -14.44 -9.22
CA ILE A 533 22.23 -13.69 -10.02
C ILE A 533 22.54 -12.20 -9.91
N GLN A 534 22.64 -11.55 -11.05
CA GLN A 534 22.79 -10.10 -11.18
C GLN A 534 21.45 -9.45 -11.55
N CYS A 535 21.10 -8.40 -10.82
CA CYS A 535 19.93 -7.55 -11.03
C CYS A 535 20.31 -6.22 -11.69
N LYS A 536 19.34 -5.54 -12.31
CA LYS A 536 19.56 -4.27 -13.02
C LYS A 536 19.89 -3.12 -12.07
N ASN A 537 19.25 -3.09 -10.90
CA ASN A 537 19.43 -2.06 -9.88
C ASN A 537 19.18 -2.61 -8.47
N VAL A 538 19.50 -1.80 -7.45
CA VAL A 538 19.35 -2.15 -6.03
C VAL A 538 17.89 -2.49 -5.69
N ASN A 539 16.93 -1.78 -6.27
CA ASN A 539 15.50 -2.01 -6.03
C ASN A 539 15.05 -3.38 -6.54
N GLU A 540 15.46 -3.79 -7.74
CA GLU A 540 15.15 -5.10 -8.30
C GLU A 540 15.81 -6.23 -7.49
N LEU A 541 17.08 -6.05 -7.09
CA LEU A 541 17.78 -6.97 -6.18
C LEU A 541 16.99 -7.19 -4.89
N ASN A 542 16.57 -6.11 -4.25
CA ASN A 542 15.83 -6.12 -3.00
C ASN A 542 14.47 -6.81 -3.11
N GLN A 543 13.74 -6.52 -4.19
CA GLN A 543 12.45 -7.17 -4.45
C GLN A 543 12.59 -8.69 -4.64
N TRP A 544 13.63 -9.14 -5.37
CA TRP A 544 13.88 -10.57 -5.59
C TRP A 544 14.35 -11.28 -4.32
N LEU A 545 15.25 -10.68 -3.55
CA LEU A 545 15.69 -11.20 -2.25
C LEU A 545 14.50 -11.38 -1.31
N SER A 546 13.62 -10.38 -1.22
CA SER A 546 12.43 -10.44 -0.36
C SER A 546 11.47 -11.55 -0.79
N ALA A 547 11.13 -11.61 -2.08
CA ALA A 547 10.20 -12.61 -2.58
C ALA A 547 10.72 -14.04 -2.36
N LEU A 548 12.01 -14.29 -2.64
CA LEU A 548 12.63 -15.61 -2.49
C LEU A 548 12.77 -16.03 -1.02
N ARG A 549 13.16 -15.12 -0.12
CA ARG A 549 13.25 -15.40 1.33
C ARG A 549 11.88 -15.73 1.90
N LYS A 550 10.85 -14.94 1.59
CA LYS A 550 9.47 -15.17 2.04
C LYS A 550 8.96 -16.56 1.69
N VAL A 551 9.18 -16.98 0.45
CA VAL A 551 8.74 -18.28 -0.03
C VAL A 551 9.55 -19.42 0.59
N SER A 552 10.82 -19.18 0.95
CA SER A 552 11.69 -20.17 1.61
C SER A 552 11.63 -20.17 3.15
N LEU A 553 10.88 -19.27 3.79
CA LEU A 553 10.78 -19.12 5.27
C LEU A 553 10.41 -20.42 6.01
N CYS A 554 9.56 -21.25 5.40
CA CYS A 554 9.09 -22.51 6.01
C CYS A 554 10.02 -23.69 5.73
N ASN A 555 11.15 -23.46 5.05
CA ASN A 555 12.10 -24.52 4.76
C ASN A 555 12.92 -24.84 6.02
N GLN A 556 12.80 -26.08 6.53
CA GLN A 556 13.58 -26.55 7.68
C GLN A 556 15.07 -26.76 7.35
N ARG A 557 15.45 -26.74 6.06
CA ARG A 557 16.82 -26.94 5.56
C ARG A 557 17.58 -25.63 5.32
N LEU A 558 17.17 -24.54 5.96
CA LEU A 558 17.89 -23.27 5.86
C LEU A 558 19.26 -23.40 6.52
N LEU A 559 20.31 -23.05 5.77
CA LEU A 559 21.66 -23.01 6.31
C LEU A 559 21.75 -21.86 7.31
N PRO A 560 22.44 -22.00 8.46
CA PRO A 560 22.62 -20.91 9.43
C PRO A 560 23.73 -19.92 9.03
N THR A 561 24.62 -20.33 8.12
CA THR A 561 25.80 -19.58 7.70
C THR A 561 26.08 -19.77 6.22
N TYR A 562 26.56 -18.74 5.55
CA TYR A 562 26.93 -18.73 4.13
C TYR A 562 28.22 -17.93 3.88
N HIS A 563 28.79 -18.05 2.68
CA HIS A 563 29.92 -17.24 2.23
C HIS A 563 29.41 -16.13 1.28
N PRO A 564 29.60 -14.84 1.57
CA PRO A 564 29.19 -13.73 0.69
C PRO A 564 30.11 -13.58 -0.53
N GLY A 565 31.30 -14.19 -0.49
CA GLY A 565 32.27 -14.17 -1.57
C GLY A 565 32.09 -15.31 -2.59
N ALA A 566 32.95 -15.32 -3.61
CA ALA A 566 33.05 -16.43 -4.56
C ALA A 566 34.29 -17.27 -4.26
N TYR A 567 34.20 -18.59 -4.44
CA TYR A 567 35.36 -19.47 -4.34
C TYR A 567 36.19 -19.42 -5.63
N ARG A 568 37.43 -18.92 -5.56
CA ARG A 568 38.35 -18.75 -6.69
C ARG A 568 39.80 -18.95 -6.26
N ASN A 569 40.67 -19.37 -7.18
CA ASN A 569 42.10 -19.55 -6.91
C ASN A 569 42.37 -20.39 -5.64
N ALA A 570 41.58 -21.44 -5.45
CA ALA A 570 41.61 -22.31 -4.28
C ALA A 570 41.36 -21.62 -2.93
N HIS A 571 40.66 -20.47 -2.90
CA HIS A 571 40.21 -19.83 -1.67
C HIS A 571 38.86 -19.09 -1.83
N TRP A 572 38.18 -18.78 -0.73
CA TRP A 572 37.00 -17.90 -0.73
C TRP A 572 37.41 -16.42 -0.75
N THR A 573 36.83 -15.59 -1.62
CA THR A 573 37.15 -14.15 -1.65
C THR A 573 36.74 -13.39 -0.39
N CYS A 574 35.81 -13.93 0.42
CA CYS A 574 35.30 -13.26 1.62
C CYS A 574 36.11 -13.55 2.89
N CYS A 575 36.65 -14.76 3.04
CA CYS A 575 37.31 -15.21 4.27
C CYS A 575 38.66 -15.90 4.04
N LEU A 576 39.10 -15.97 2.78
CA LEU A 576 40.36 -16.57 2.32
C LEU A 576 40.56 -18.04 2.73
N GLN A 577 39.47 -18.74 3.07
CA GLN A 577 39.51 -20.16 3.42
C GLN A 577 39.75 -21.01 2.17
N ASN A 578 40.67 -21.98 2.28
CA ASN A 578 41.14 -22.79 1.15
C ASN A 578 40.28 -24.00 0.81
N GLU A 579 39.27 -24.29 1.64
CA GLU A 579 38.40 -25.43 1.48
C GLU A 579 36.99 -24.97 1.06
N ARG A 580 36.46 -25.57 -0.02
CA ARG A 580 35.16 -25.21 -0.58
C ARG A 580 33.97 -25.63 0.31
N ALA A 581 34.13 -26.68 1.10
CA ALA A 581 33.05 -27.24 1.95
C ALA A 581 33.01 -26.66 3.38
N VAL A 582 33.81 -25.63 3.67
CA VAL A 582 33.86 -25.00 4.99
C VAL A 582 32.57 -24.25 5.29
N ARG A 583 32.15 -24.27 6.56
CA ARG A 583 31.01 -23.47 7.04
C ARG A 583 31.14 -22.00 6.63
N GLY A 584 30.01 -21.38 6.31
CA GLY A 584 29.95 -19.99 5.87
C GLY A 584 30.57 -19.03 6.90
N CYS A 585 31.25 -17.97 6.41
CA CYS A 585 31.84 -16.94 7.28
C CYS A 585 30.83 -15.87 7.73
N SER A 586 29.62 -15.85 7.17
CA SER A 586 28.56 -14.89 7.50
C SER A 586 27.26 -15.61 7.87
N ARG A 587 26.41 -14.99 8.69
CA ARG A 587 25.12 -15.57 9.13
C ARG A 587 24.05 -15.34 8.08
N THR A 588 23.24 -16.35 7.79
CA THR A 588 22.07 -16.21 6.90
C THR A 588 20.96 -15.40 7.56
N HIS A 589 20.26 -14.62 6.75
CA HIS A 589 19.19 -13.74 7.21
C HIS A 589 17.83 -14.32 6.83
N LEU A 590 17.06 -14.74 7.85
CA LEU A 590 15.67 -15.20 7.69
C LEU A 590 14.73 -14.05 7.33
N ALA A 591 15.06 -12.86 7.83
CA ALA A 591 14.37 -11.62 7.52
C ALA A 591 15.22 -10.76 6.60
N VAL A 592 14.52 -10.00 5.78
CA VAL A 592 15.08 -8.98 4.93
C VAL A 592 15.38 -7.77 5.80
N THR A 593 16.55 -7.71 6.46
CA THR A 593 17.05 -6.43 6.98
C THR A 593 17.54 -5.63 5.78
N LEU A 594 16.61 -4.99 5.08
CA LEU A 594 16.88 -4.00 4.06
C LEU A 594 16.65 -2.64 4.69
N GLY A 595 17.53 -1.69 4.41
CA GLY A 595 17.19 -0.28 4.57
C GLY A 595 15.96 0.07 3.72
N ASP A 596 16.17 0.42 2.45
CA ASP A 596 15.15 1.04 1.55
C ASP A 596 13.98 0.21 1.04
N TRP A 597 13.68 -0.92 1.68
CA TRP A 597 12.53 -1.73 1.30
C TRP A 597 11.69 -2.05 2.53
N SER A 598 10.54 -1.38 2.67
CA SER A 598 9.50 -1.84 3.57
C SER A 598 8.93 -3.15 3.02
N ASP A 599 9.08 -4.24 3.77
CA ASP A 599 8.29 -5.42 3.48
C ASP A 599 6.81 -5.00 3.52
N PRO A 600 6.03 -5.19 2.43
CA PRO A 600 4.62 -4.82 2.43
C PRO A 600 3.79 -5.59 3.47
N LEU A 601 4.37 -6.60 4.12
CA LEU A 601 3.85 -7.36 5.25
C LEU A 601 4.91 -7.45 6.38
N ASP A 602 5.63 -6.36 6.68
CA ASP A 602 6.48 -6.30 7.88
C ASP A 602 5.60 -6.19 9.14
N PRO A 603 5.39 -7.27 9.92
CA PRO A 603 4.51 -7.20 11.08
C PRO A 603 5.00 -6.17 12.11
N ASP A 604 6.31 -5.91 12.19
CA ASP A 604 6.89 -4.98 13.16
C ASP A 604 6.69 -3.52 12.72
N ALA A 605 6.89 -3.24 11.43
CA ALA A 605 6.61 -1.90 10.89
C ALA A 605 5.11 -1.57 10.96
N GLU A 606 4.24 -2.54 10.63
CA GLU A 606 2.79 -2.32 10.71
C GLU A 606 2.31 -2.24 12.17
N ALA A 607 2.90 -3.01 13.10
CA ALA A 607 2.64 -2.89 14.53
C ALA A 607 3.11 -1.54 15.08
N GLN A 608 4.22 -1.00 14.59
CA GLN A 608 4.72 0.31 15.01
C GLN A 608 3.80 1.46 14.58
N VAL A 609 3.26 1.40 13.35
CA VAL A 609 2.28 2.40 12.91
C VAL A 609 0.98 2.28 13.71
N LEU A 610 0.53 1.05 14.00
CA LEU A 610 -0.62 0.83 14.87
C LEU A 610 -0.38 1.35 16.29
N PHE A 611 0.81 1.13 16.85
CA PHE A 611 1.20 1.66 18.16
C PHE A 611 1.17 3.19 18.19
N ARG A 612 1.64 3.87 17.14
CA ARG A 612 1.54 5.34 17.04
C ARG A 612 0.10 5.82 17.05
N HIS A 613 -0.77 5.13 16.30
CA HIS A 613 -2.19 5.44 16.33
C HIS A 613 -2.72 5.29 17.75
N LEU A 614 -2.44 4.16 18.42
CA LEU A 614 -2.82 3.89 19.80
C LEU A 614 -2.27 4.92 20.81
N LEU A 615 -1.04 5.40 20.61
CA LEU A 615 -0.46 6.47 21.43
C LEU A 615 -1.24 7.78 21.30
N SER A 616 -1.64 8.16 20.07
CA SER A 616 -2.38 9.41 19.82
C SER A 616 -3.76 9.44 20.50
N VAL A 617 -4.32 8.26 20.78
CA VAL A 617 -5.64 8.08 21.41
C VAL A 617 -5.54 7.59 22.85
N LYS A 618 -4.31 7.47 23.40
CA LYS A 618 -4.05 6.95 24.75
C LYS A 618 -4.76 7.79 25.83
N ASP A 619 -4.66 9.11 25.74
CA ASP A 619 -5.24 10.01 26.74
C ASP A 619 -6.77 9.97 26.73
N ILE A 620 -7.37 9.84 25.54
CA ILE A 620 -8.82 9.64 25.39
C ILE A 620 -9.24 8.33 26.05
N LEU A 621 -8.48 7.24 25.84
CA LEU A 621 -8.79 5.96 26.47
C LEU A 621 -8.60 6.00 27.99
N ARG A 622 -7.59 6.72 28.49
CA ARG A 622 -7.40 6.94 29.92
C ARG A 622 -8.61 7.66 30.53
N ASN A 623 -9.05 8.75 29.92
CA ASN A 623 -10.16 9.56 30.45
C ASN A 623 -11.49 8.80 30.37
N ASN A 624 -11.77 8.10 29.27
CA ASN A 624 -13.04 7.42 29.07
C ASN A 624 -13.20 6.15 29.93
N TYR A 625 -12.12 5.41 30.21
CA TYR A 625 -12.21 4.08 30.82
C TYR A 625 -11.53 3.96 32.21
N LEU A 626 -10.67 4.90 32.61
CA LEU A 626 -10.03 4.89 33.94
C LEU A 626 -10.57 5.97 34.88
N GLU A 627 -10.74 7.23 34.44
CA GLU A 627 -11.28 8.29 35.32
C GLU A 627 -12.73 8.01 35.75
N VAL A 628 -13.52 7.43 34.85
CA VAL A 628 -14.91 6.98 35.15
C VAL A 628 -14.92 5.83 36.16
N ALA A 629 -13.92 4.95 36.14
CA ALA A 629 -13.81 3.81 37.05
C ALA A 629 -13.31 4.21 38.45
N GLU A 630 -12.41 5.20 38.54
CA GLU A 630 -11.92 5.72 39.82
C GLU A 630 -12.97 6.58 40.54
N CYS A 631 -13.76 7.38 39.82
CA CYS A 631 -14.90 8.10 40.40
C CYS A 631 -16.00 7.15 40.91
N ALA A 632 -16.23 6.01 40.24
CA ALA A 632 -17.19 5.00 40.69
C ALA A 632 -16.72 4.22 41.94
N ALA A 633 -15.41 4.13 42.18
CA ALA A 633 -14.84 3.41 43.32
C ALA A 633 -14.80 4.22 44.63
N VAL A 634 -15.00 5.55 44.58
CA VAL A 634 -14.83 6.48 45.73
C VAL A 634 -16.17 7.05 46.25
N GLY A 635 -17.31 6.46 45.92
CA GLY A 635 -18.63 6.92 46.38
C GLY A 635 -18.99 6.55 47.83
N LYS A 636 -18.93 7.53 48.74
CA LYS A 636 -19.67 7.54 50.03
C LYS A 636 -21.20 7.76 49.79
N PRO A 637 -22.07 7.41 50.75
CA PRO A 637 -23.50 7.16 50.51
C PRO A 637 -24.33 8.43 50.25
N GLU A 638 -25.42 8.24 49.49
CA GLU A 638 -26.40 9.23 49.00
C GLU A 638 -27.03 10.15 50.07
N PRO A 639 -27.71 11.22 49.63
CA PRO A 639 -29.18 11.11 49.60
C PRO A 639 -29.85 11.62 48.31
N ILE A 640 -30.69 10.75 47.73
CA ILE A 640 -32.05 10.93 47.20
C ILE A 640 -32.40 12.25 46.48
N GLY A 641 -32.72 12.17 45.17
CA GLY A 641 -33.46 13.22 44.47
C GLY A 641 -33.57 13.13 42.92
N HIS A 642 -34.31 12.14 42.42
CA HIS A 642 -35.04 12.09 41.12
C HIS A 642 -34.38 12.31 39.74
N ASN A 643 -34.47 11.22 38.95
CA ASN A 643 -34.83 11.10 37.53
C ASN A 643 -33.83 11.56 36.44
N SER A 644 -32.89 10.66 36.11
CA SER A 644 -32.49 10.38 34.74
C SER A 644 -32.22 8.87 34.61
N LYS A 645 -32.73 8.25 33.54
CA LYS A 645 -32.68 6.79 33.31
C LYS A 645 -31.24 6.29 33.34
N THR A 646 -30.90 5.61 34.43
CA THR A 646 -29.66 4.86 34.64
C THR A 646 -29.64 3.64 33.73
N LEU A 647 -28.62 3.58 32.87
CA LEU A 647 -28.16 2.34 32.24
C LEU A 647 -27.49 1.52 33.36
N GLU A 648 -28.12 0.46 33.83
CA GLU A 648 -27.60 -0.39 34.88
C GLU A 648 -26.35 -1.17 34.40
N GLY A 649 -25.24 -0.98 35.14
CA GLY A 649 -24.29 -2.02 35.51
C GLY A 649 -23.51 -2.74 34.41
N SER A 650 -22.44 -2.12 33.90
CA SER A 650 -21.27 -2.86 33.43
C SER A 650 -20.00 -2.23 34.01
N THR A 651 -19.22 -3.02 34.75
CA THR A 651 -17.85 -2.64 35.17
C THR A 651 -17.02 -2.33 33.92
N PRO A 652 -16.30 -1.18 33.82
CA PRO A 652 -15.45 -0.90 32.67
C PRO A 652 -14.38 -1.99 32.51
N SER A 653 -14.36 -2.57 31.32
CA SER A 653 -13.89 -3.92 30.97
C SER A 653 -12.36 -4.11 30.99
N SER A 654 -11.92 -5.34 31.32
CA SER A 654 -10.50 -5.75 31.34
C SER A 654 -9.65 -5.44 30.08
N PRO A 655 -10.20 -5.39 28.84
CA PRO A 655 -9.42 -5.16 27.62
C PRO A 655 -8.80 -3.77 27.53
N ALA A 656 -9.50 -2.71 27.95
CA ALA A 656 -8.97 -1.34 27.90
C ALA A 656 -7.75 -1.16 28.83
N ARG A 657 -7.79 -1.77 30.02
CA ARG A 657 -6.65 -1.78 30.95
C ARG A 657 -5.45 -2.56 30.40
N ARG A 658 -5.68 -3.73 29.80
CA ARG A 658 -4.63 -4.52 29.15
C ARG A 658 -3.98 -3.77 28.00
N LEU A 659 -4.78 -3.07 27.20
CA LEU A 659 -4.28 -2.23 26.11
C LEU A 659 -3.41 -1.08 26.63
N LEU A 660 -3.84 -0.37 27.66
CA LEU A 660 -3.03 0.71 28.26
C LEU A 660 -1.69 0.19 28.78
N SER A 661 -1.68 -0.96 29.45
CA SER A 661 -0.43 -1.58 29.92
C SER A 661 0.52 -1.85 28.77
N VAL A 662 0.02 -2.42 27.66
CA VAL A 662 0.84 -2.69 26.48
C VAL A 662 1.37 -1.40 25.83
N ILE A 663 0.53 -0.35 25.76
CA ILE A 663 0.96 0.96 25.25
C ILE A 663 2.06 1.55 26.14
N GLU A 664 1.91 1.49 27.46
CA GLU A 664 2.89 2.01 28.41
C GLU A 664 4.21 1.23 28.37
N ASP A 665 4.17 -0.10 28.24
CA ASP A 665 5.37 -0.93 28.15
C ASP A 665 6.13 -0.69 26.84
N LEU A 666 5.42 -0.57 25.71
CA LEU A 666 6.02 -0.18 24.44
C LEU A 666 6.62 1.23 24.50
N GLN A 667 5.95 2.18 25.16
CA GLN A 667 6.48 3.54 25.34
C GLN A 667 7.77 3.54 26.17
N LYS A 668 7.81 2.78 27.27
CA LYS A 668 9.03 2.61 28.08
C LYS A 668 10.16 1.98 27.29
N ALA A 669 9.87 0.98 26.45
CA ALA A 669 10.85 0.34 25.59
C ALA A 669 11.46 1.34 24.59
N HIS A 670 10.63 2.14 23.91
CA HIS A 670 11.11 3.19 23.00
C HIS A 670 12.02 4.20 23.72
N GLN A 671 11.60 4.69 24.89
CA GLN A 671 12.40 5.63 25.70
C GLN A 671 13.72 5.02 26.23
N ALA A 672 13.75 3.72 26.49
CA ALA A 672 14.97 3.03 26.91
C ALA A 672 15.98 2.93 25.77
N PHE A 673 15.51 2.63 24.56
CA PHE A 673 16.35 2.62 23.35
C PHE A 673 16.87 4.02 23.00
N GLU A 674 16.01 5.04 23.05
CA GLU A 674 16.40 6.43 22.83
C GLU A 674 17.50 6.91 23.80
N ARG A 675 17.41 6.52 25.08
CA ARG A 675 18.44 6.84 26.08
C ARG A 675 19.76 6.15 25.79
N LYS A 676 19.70 4.86 25.44
CA LYS A 676 20.89 4.07 25.15
C LYS A 676 21.69 4.62 23.95
N GLU A 677 21.02 5.07 22.90
CA GLU A 677 21.70 5.70 21.75
C GLU A 677 22.32 7.07 22.08
N ARG A 678 21.66 7.87 22.92
CA ARG A 678 22.25 9.14 23.41
C ARG A 678 23.48 8.91 24.28
N GLU A 679 23.58 7.76 24.93
CA GLU A 679 24.74 7.37 25.74
C GLU A 679 25.85 6.73 24.88
N GLU A 680 25.48 6.07 23.77
CA GLU A 680 26.41 5.41 22.84
C GLU A 680 26.95 6.33 21.72
N THR A 681 26.35 7.51 21.49
CA THR A 681 26.89 8.54 20.59
C THR A 681 28.00 9.32 21.31
N PRO A 682 29.29 9.15 20.95
CA PRO A 682 30.36 9.89 21.62
C PRO A 682 30.21 11.38 21.34
N ASN A 683 30.22 12.20 22.40
CA ASN A 683 30.39 13.64 22.33
C ASN A 683 31.64 13.97 21.49
N HIS A 684 31.50 14.21 20.18
CA HIS A 684 32.46 14.99 19.41
C HIS A 684 32.27 16.47 19.74
N SER A 685 32.44 16.79 21.02
CA SER A 685 32.39 18.13 21.58
C SER A 685 33.54 18.28 22.56
N GLN A 686 34.74 17.90 22.16
CA GLN A 686 35.99 18.23 22.87
C GLN A 686 37.22 17.97 22.00
N CYS A 687 37.35 18.72 20.91
CA CYS A 687 38.66 19.18 20.41
C CYS A 687 38.46 20.60 19.90
N ILE A 688 39.02 21.55 20.65
CA ILE A 688 39.21 22.96 20.27
C ILE A 688 40.17 23.03 19.08
#